data_AF-A0A378IAA4-F1
#
_entry.id   AF-A0A378IAA4-F1
#
_cell.length_a   1.000
_cell.length_b   1.000
_cell.length_c   1.000
_cell.angle_alpha   90.00
_cell.angle_beta   90.00
_cell.angle_gamma   90.00
#
_symmetry.space_group_name_H-M   'P 1'
#
loop_
_entity.id
_entity.type
_entity.pdbx_description
1 polymer ?
#
loop_
_entity_poly.entity_id
_entity_poly.type
_entity_poly.pdbx_seq_one_letter_code
_entity_poly.pdbx_strand_id
1 'polypeptide(L)'
;MITVKQLLDYLYAFEHAALNLPAGTAAETVETIQVESLYSFQFFWLFITKDENAVLPPKDVQAIRSYLSLRWETLKKENIAYFRFPFLPINQFCLKIAESIAEPEEAVCSILMPGIIGLNREGLSLKLETEDNGQFQIDAFIVNQSYTRLIPLAEIFQTAALDSNHVLADFQPEGAKPSYELGGQDFLNLANVAGNASRAFMQALKANHVKRYDDNSLGFAIKKLAVELKKASVSDAGSEELINNKVMGDAVSSFYNLWKTLSPELRLPEEKDAESSEKRFVKVITLTNYGCKNLNLESYFLTLFFHMQLPLTEEEVTRVIAENIFPCADQISNILLEFLNQYPTLYHISINANRNEECAALAPMASLLPDVIKALEHRSPIWESRDNLDSQFMELLIKSPQCHRQLDPSLFIALRIKSYNCCRRLIQSRICLKSVASLSNTRLASFAYESNLHTLILSFSEAQQQVIVETHYKDLIREYNDADKLLTLTSQLSQASLDFLRRKYAETLAPDICSVEDLCNLTKKVDGMIIDLVFEKLQDKYPELLSTSENALKALKFFSRKGNQQEKIICYINPKLSEWITPENFCTFNFWLVHSIQFSSLIADQIKSRINSFDTWKMEYIRWGKIDEIQTILREQLIDQFSTELNDGATLQSVVEATSPVARITLISQYKKLINSKELFTQFAKILPEQCKQAYLRMIEWERFAGSIDELKEIAAFFQWDQIQSLISTRFSAEQLKCTEEEFSALLPGHSPEEDELIKNFDQDYIIYELESYISKRQSARGLRLWGIDKDIKVITAKKLINELKSSALISEQINVLRDARNQLRLFYSSGGDELEEVIAGILKGKKPSNSSSFHEMRFARNRLLLEEEERRHSSTRSSLR
;
A
#
# COMPACT_ATOMS: atom_id res chain seq x y z
N MET A 1 -32.48 39.82 13.59
CA MET A 1 -31.08 40.11 13.19
C MET A 1 -30.29 40.44 14.45
N ILE A 2 -29.33 39.59 14.82
CA ILE A 2 -28.50 39.72 16.02
C ILE A 2 -27.32 40.69 15.79
N THR A 3 -27.00 41.53 16.78
CA THR A 3 -25.82 42.39 16.76
C THR A 3 -24.62 41.76 17.47
N VAL A 4 -23.41 42.22 17.16
CA VAL A 4 -22.19 41.80 17.87
C VAL A 4 -22.29 42.06 19.36
N LYS A 5 -22.84 43.22 19.77
CA LYS A 5 -23.11 43.55 21.17
C LYS A 5 -24.04 42.55 21.85
N GLN A 6 -25.15 42.19 21.21
CA GLN A 6 -26.07 41.19 21.77
C GLN A 6 -25.41 39.83 21.96
N LEU A 7 -24.62 39.39 20.97
CA LEU A 7 -23.84 38.14 21.08
C LEU A 7 -22.83 38.21 22.24
N LEU A 8 -22.13 39.34 22.38
CA LEU A 8 -21.16 39.58 23.46
C LEU A 8 -21.83 39.56 24.85
N ASP A 9 -22.97 40.24 24.99
CA ASP A 9 -23.75 40.27 26.23
C ASP A 9 -24.21 38.85 26.63
N TYR A 10 -24.66 38.04 25.67
CA TYR A 10 -25.00 36.64 25.93
C TYR A 10 -23.78 35.82 26.33
N LEU A 11 -22.64 35.96 25.66
CA LEU A 11 -21.42 35.24 26.01
C LEU A 11 -21.03 35.51 27.47
N TYR A 12 -20.97 36.78 27.88
CA TYR A 12 -20.66 37.14 29.27
C TYR A 12 -21.68 36.63 30.28
N ALA A 13 -22.96 36.64 29.93
CA ALA A 13 -24.02 36.17 30.83
C ALA A 13 -23.96 34.66 31.11
N PHE A 14 -23.61 33.85 30.10
CA PHE A 14 -23.71 32.39 30.18
C PHE A 14 -22.37 31.67 30.39
N GLU A 15 -21.24 32.21 29.92
CA GLU A 15 -19.92 31.57 30.04
C GLU A 15 -19.48 31.43 31.51
N HIS A 16 -19.87 32.37 32.38
CA HIS A 16 -19.53 32.38 33.80
C HIS A 16 -20.67 31.90 34.72
N ALA A 17 -21.78 31.44 34.14
CA ALA A 17 -22.91 30.94 34.92
C ALA A 17 -22.55 29.64 35.65
N ALA A 18 -23.06 29.48 36.88
CA ALA A 18 -22.78 28.30 37.69
C ALA A 18 -23.33 27.02 37.04
N LEU A 19 -22.50 25.99 36.95
CA LEU A 19 -22.88 24.67 36.44
C LEU A 19 -23.53 23.85 37.56
N ASN A 20 -24.86 23.77 37.56
CA ASN A 20 -25.63 23.01 38.54
C ASN A 20 -25.84 21.56 38.08
N LEU A 21 -24.94 20.65 38.46
CA LEU A 21 -25.04 19.22 38.11
C LEU A 21 -25.74 18.39 39.20
N PRO A 22 -26.41 17.28 38.84
CA PRO A 22 -26.91 16.32 39.80
C PRO A 22 -25.82 15.77 40.72
N ALA A 23 -26.15 15.54 42.00
CA ALA A 23 -25.25 14.92 42.96
C ALA A 23 -24.84 13.51 42.49
N GLY A 24 -23.54 13.19 42.55
CA GLY A 24 -23.00 11.89 42.12
C GLY A 24 -22.65 11.79 40.63
N THR A 25 -22.70 12.89 39.88
CA THR A 25 -22.19 12.92 38.48
C THR A 25 -20.70 12.56 38.43
N ALA A 26 -20.32 11.63 37.56
CA ALA A 26 -18.92 11.17 37.43
C ALA A 26 -18.00 12.33 37.01
N ALA A 27 -16.79 12.39 37.59
CA ALA A 27 -15.83 13.46 37.34
C ALA A 27 -15.48 13.61 35.85
N GLU A 28 -15.33 12.49 35.13
CA GLU A 28 -15.05 12.50 33.68
C GLU A 28 -16.21 13.10 32.86
N THR A 29 -17.45 12.85 33.29
CA THR A 29 -18.63 13.46 32.66
C THR A 29 -18.65 14.97 32.92
N VAL A 30 -18.39 15.40 34.17
CA VAL A 30 -18.29 16.83 34.51
C VAL A 30 -17.25 17.54 33.65
N GLU A 31 -16.04 16.96 33.56
CA GLU A 31 -14.96 17.49 32.74
C GLU A 31 -15.38 17.59 31.26
N THR A 32 -16.05 16.56 30.74
CA THR A 32 -16.49 16.56 29.34
C THR A 32 -17.52 17.65 29.04
N ILE A 33 -18.46 17.89 29.96
CA ILE A 33 -19.46 18.96 29.84
C ILE A 33 -18.80 20.34 29.87
N GLN A 34 -17.85 20.55 30.79
CA GLN A 34 -17.12 21.80 30.92
C GLN A 34 -16.32 22.11 29.65
N VAL A 35 -15.61 21.11 29.12
CA VAL A 35 -14.80 21.25 27.91
C VAL A 35 -15.68 21.44 26.67
N GLU A 36 -16.83 20.75 26.57
CA GLU A 36 -17.81 20.99 25.50
C GLU A 36 -18.36 22.41 25.54
N SER A 37 -18.75 22.87 26.73
CA SER A 37 -19.25 24.23 26.92
C SER A 37 -18.20 25.27 26.52
N LEU A 38 -16.95 25.09 26.99
CA LEU A 38 -15.83 25.98 26.65
C LEU A 38 -15.58 26.03 25.14
N TYR A 39 -15.56 24.86 24.48
CA TYR A 39 -15.37 24.79 23.03
C TYR A 39 -16.49 25.52 22.28
N SER A 40 -17.74 25.27 22.68
CA SER A 40 -18.90 25.92 22.09
C SER A 40 -18.83 27.45 22.27
N PHE A 41 -18.54 27.96 23.47
CA PHE A 41 -18.37 29.40 23.67
C PHE A 41 -17.24 29.99 22.82
N GLN A 42 -16.09 29.31 22.72
CA GLN A 42 -14.98 29.75 21.85
C GLN A 42 -15.38 29.83 20.37
N PHE A 43 -16.22 28.91 19.88
CA PHE A 43 -16.75 29.01 18.52
C PHE A 43 -17.51 30.32 18.31
N PHE A 44 -18.35 30.73 19.26
CA PHE A 44 -19.12 31.96 19.14
C PHE A 44 -18.29 33.24 19.33
N TRP A 45 -17.22 33.18 20.13
CA TRP A 45 -16.26 34.28 20.27
C TRP A 45 -15.60 34.68 18.95
N LEU A 46 -15.54 33.79 17.94
CA LEU A 46 -14.99 34.09 16.61
C LEU A 46 -15.76 35.17 15.85
N PHE A 47 -17.03 35.40 16.20
CA PHE A 47 -17.88 36.38 15.53
C PHE A 47 -17.85 37.76 16.20
N ILE A 48 -17.09 37.92 17.28
CA ILE A 48 -16.93 39.21 17.95
C ILE A 48 -15.94 40.07 17.17
N THR A 49 -16.45 41.13 16.54
CA THR A 49 -15.64 42.12 15.81
C THR A 49 -15.46 43.40 16.63
N LYS A 50 -14.58 44.31 16.17
CA LYS A 50 -14.32 45.59 16.86
C LYS A 50 -15.52 46.54 16.86
N ASP A 51 -16.47 46.38 15.94
CA ASP A 51 -17.68 47.19 15.90
C ASP A 51 -18.81 46.43 16.58
N GLU A 52 -19.07 46.77 17.85
CA GLU A 52 -20.11 46.14 18.66
C GLU A 52 -21.53 46.42 18.12
N ASN A 53 -21.74 47.52 17.39
CA ASN A 53 -23.05 47.87 16.85
C ASN A 53 -23.35 47.20 15.51
N ALA A 54 -22.37 46.50 14.92
CA ALA A 54 -22.55 45.80 13.67
C ALA A 54 -23.55 44.64 13.83
N VAL A 55 -24.44 44.50 12.84
CA VAL A 55 -25.27 43.31 12.68
C VAL A 55 -24.40 42.18 12.13
N LEU A 56 -24.56 40.96 12.66
CA LEU A 56 -23.80 39.82 12.15
C LEU A 56 -24.09 39.60 10.65
N PRO A 57 -23.06 39.49 9.79
CA PRO A 57 -23.23 39.17 8.38
C PRO A 57 -24.01 37.85 8.17
N PRO A 58 -24.79 37.71 7.07
CA PRO A 58 -25.54 36.49 6.78
C PRO A 58 -24.68 35.21 6.75
N LYS A 59 -23.42 35.32 6.29
CA LYS A 59 -22.46 34.20 6.29
C LYS A 59 -22.14 33.68 7.70
N ASP A 60 -22.09 34.57 8.69
CA ASP A 60 -21.72 34.25 10.07
C ASP A 60 -22.94 33.66 10.79
N VAL A 61 -24.14 34.20 10.52
CA VAL A 61 -25.41 33.59 10.93
C VAL A 61 -25.57 32.18 10.35
N GLN A 62 -25.19 31.96 9.08
CA GLN A 62 -25.23 30.62 8.48
C GLN A 62 -24.22 29.66 9.13
N ALA A 63 -23.03 30.13 9.50
CA ALA A 63 -22.05 29.34 10.25
C ALA A 63 -22.58 28.93 11.63
N ILE A 64 -23.24 29.86 12.34
CA ILE A 64 -23.92 29.60 13.62
C ILE A 64 -25.01 28.54 13.45
N ARG A 65 -25.89 28.68 12.45
CA ARG A 65 -26.95 27.70 12.15
C ARG A 65 -26.37 26.31 11.87
N SER A 66 -25.30 26.26 11.09
CA SER A 66 -24.59 25.01 10.78
C SER A 66 -24.00 24.36 12.04
N TYR A 67 -23.48 25.16 12.98
CA TYR A 67 -22.97 24.67 14.25
C TYR A 67 -24.07 24.14 15.17
N LEU A 68 -25.19 24.86 15.30
CA LEU A 68 -26.35 24.39 16.09
C LEU A 68 -26.92 23.08 15.53
N SER A 69 -27.02 22.98 14.19
CA SER A 69 -27.41 21.74 13.51
C SER A 69 -26.48 20.59 13.86
N LEU A 70 -25.17 20.79 13.72
CA LEU A 70 -24.17 19.78 14.00
C LEU A 70 -24.17 19.35 15.48
N ARG A 71 -24.30 20.32 16.39
CA ARG A 71 -24.38 20.08 17.84
C ARG A 71 -25.61 19.23 18.16
N TRP A 72 -26.77 19.54 17.59
CA TRP A 72 -27.98 18.74 17.76
C TRP A 72 -27.81 17.32 17.21
N GLU A 73 -27.36 17.18 15.97
CA GLU A 73 -27.16 15.87 15.32
C GLU A 73 -26.29 14.93 16.16
N THR A 74 -25.23 15.48 16.76
CA THR A 74 -24.22 14.71 17.49
C THR A 74 -24.61 14.46 18.94
N LEU A 75 -25.26 15.43 19.61
CA LEU A 75 -25.52 15.36 21.06
C LEU A 75 -26.96 15.05 21.45
N LYS A 76 -27.92 14.95 20.52
CA LYS A 76 -29.36 14.76 20.82
C LYS A 76 -29.70 13.56 21.72
N LYS A 77 -28.85 12.53 21.74
CA LYS A 77 -29.04 11.33 22.56
C LYS A 77 -28.36 11.43 23.93
N GLU A 78 -27.44 12.36 24.11
CA GLU A 78 -26.61 12.48 25.32
C GLU A 78 -27.31 13.30 26.42
N ASN A 79 -26.85 13.14 27.65
CA ASN A 79 -27.45 13.79 28.82
C ASN A 79 -27.45 15.33 28.77
N ILE A 80 -26.55 15.93 27.98
CA ILE A 80 -26.47 17.38 27.79
C ILE A 80 -27.32 17.93 26.65
N ALA A 81 -28.10 17.10 25.96
CA ALA A 81 -29.00 17.56 24.91
C ALA A 81 -29.93 18.67 25.43
N TYR A 82 -30.32 19.58 24.55
CA TYR A 82 -31.17 20.74 24.86
C TYR A 82 -32.36 20.42 25.78
N PHE A 83 -33.13 19.38 25.46
CA PHE A 83 -34.30 18.98 26.26
C PHE A 83 -33.95 18.09 27.42
N ARG A 84 -32.77 17.43 27.46
CA ARG A 84 -32.39 16.60 28.61
C ARG A 84 -31.83 17.46 29.73
N PHE A 85 -31.16 18.56 29.40
CA PHE A 85 -30.60 19.51 30.35
C PHE A 85 -30.92 20.95 29.94
N PRO A 86 -32.20 21.39 30.05
CA PRO A 86 -32.64 22.69 29.55
C PRO A 86 -31.89 23.85 30.22
N PHE A 87 -31.61 23.76 31.53
CA PHE A 87 -30.97 24.84 32.29
C PHE A 87 -29.43 24.85 32.22
N LEU A 88 -28.82 23.99 31.39
CA LEU A 88 -27.38 24.03 31.17
C LEU A 88 -26.99 25.38 30.52
N PRO A 89 -26.01 26.14 31.05
CA PRO A 89 -25.70 27.47 30.54
C PRO A 89 -25.43 27.53 29.03
N ILE A 90 -24.70 26.56 28.47
CA ILE A 90 -24.46 26.52 27.02
C ILE A 90 -25.74 26.24 26.21
N ASN A 91 -26.68 25.46 26.76
CA ASN A 91 -27.97 25.21 26.11
C ASN A 91 -28.85 26.47 26.10
N GLN A 92 -28.88 27.19 27.22
CA GLN A 92 -29.58 28.48 27.33
C GLN A 92 -28.96 29.55 26.43
N PHE A 93 -27.63 29.58 26.34
CA PHE A 93 -26.92 30.44 25.39
C PHE A 93 -27.33 30.12 23.95
N CYS A 94 -27.25 28.85 23.53
CA CYS A 94 -27.66 28.44 22.17
C CYS A 94 -29.13 28.79 21.87
N LEU A 95 -30.02 28.64 22.86
CA LEU A 95 -31.42 29.04 22.75
C LEU A 95 -31.55 30.55 22.49
N LYS A 96 -30.89 31.41 23.27
CA LYS A 96 -30.94 32.87 23.09
C LYS A 96 -30.39 33.30 21.73
N ILE A 97 -29.37 32.61 21.24
CA ILE A 97 -28.86 32.80 19.87
C ILE A 97 -29.91 32.41 18.85
N ALA A 98 -30.54 31.24 18.97
CA ALA A 98 -31.60 30.79 18.06
C ALA A 98 -32.78 31.78 18.03
N GLU A 99 -33.23 32.27 19.19
CA GLU A 99 -34.27 33.30 19.30
C GLU A 99 -33.89 34.60 18.55
N SER A 100 -32.62 35.00 18.59
CA SER A 100 -32.14 36.26 18.01
C SER A 100 -31.92 36.22 16.50
N ILE A 101 -31.71 35.01 15.94
CA ILE A 101 -31.46 34.78 14.51
C ILE A 101 -32.66 34.20 13.77
N ALA A 102 -33.76 33.88 14.48
CA ALA A 102 -34.98 33.39 13.88
C ALA A 102 -35.63 34.44 12.99
N GLU A 103 -36.10 34.01 11.82
CA GLU A 103 -36.93 34.83 10.95
C GLU A 103 -38.37 34.91 11.50
N PRO A 104 -39.17 35.93 11.09
CA PRO A 104 -40.51 36.14 11.65
C PRO A 104 -41.44 34.92 11.58
N GLU A 105 -41.38 34.12 10.52
CA GLU A 105 -42.21 32.93 10.32
C GLU A 105 -41.52 31.61 10.72
N GLU A 106 -40.23 31.67 11.09
CA GLU A 106 -39.43 30.49 11.42
C GLU A 106 -39.52 30.18 12.92
N ALA A 107 -39.76 28.91 13.27
CA ALA A 107 -39.80 28.48 14.66
C ALA A 107 -38.38 28.37 15.24
N VAL A 108 -38.13 28.94 16.42
CA VAL A 108 -36.84 28.92 17.13
C VAL A 108 -36.32 27.49 17.33
N CYS A 109 -37.21 26.57 17.68
CA CYS A 109 -36.84 25.16 17.88
C CYS A 109 -36.33 24.49 16.60
N SER A 110 -36.74 24.93 15.40
CA SER A 110 -36.26 24.39 14.12
C SER A 110 -34.83 24.82 13.78
N ILE A 111 -34.36 25.93 14.37
CA ILE A 111 -32.98 26.41 14.26
C ILE A 111 -32.09 25.68 15.25
N LEU A 112 -32.56 25.56 16.49
CA LEU A 112 -31.83 24.89 17.57
C LEU A 112 -31.71 23.38 17.33
N MET A 113 -32.74 22.78 16.75
CA MET A 113 -32.83 21.37 16.43
C MET A 113 -33.44 21.14 15.05
N PRO A 114 -32.61 21.20 14.00
CA PRO A 114 -33.06 20.88 12.66
C PRO A 114 -33.62 19.45 12.61
N GLY A 115 -34.78 19.28 11.98
CA GLY A 115 -35.51 18.01 11.88
C GLY A 115 -36.75 17.92 12.77
N ILE A 116 -36.98 18.88 13.67
CA ILE A 116 -38.27 19.02 14.36
C ILE A 116 -39.30 19.58 13.38
N ILE A 117 -40.31 18.77 13.07
CA ILE A 117 -41.34 19.09 12.06
C ILE A 117 -42.70 19.46 12.65
N GLY A 118 -42.90 19.30 13.97
CA GLY A 118 -44.18 19.57 14.61
C GLY A 118 -44.29 19.09 16.05
N LEU A 119 -45.50 19.15 16.59
CA LEU A 119 -45.85 18.50 17.86
C LEU A 119 -46.17 17.01 17.65
N ASN A 120 -46.10 16.25 18.73
CA ASN A 120 -46.44 14.83 18.76
C ASN A 120 -47.96 14.58 18.89
N ARG A 121 -48.72 15.49 18.29
CA ARG A 121 -50.18 15.53 18.12
C ARG A 121 -50.50 16.39 16.90
N GLU A 122 -51.75 16.37 16.43
CA GLU A 122 -52.22 17.38 15.48
C GLU A 122 -52.17 18.77 16.12
N GLY A 123 -51.76 19.77 15.34
CA GLY A 123 -51.52 21.12 15.83
C GLY A 123 -51.37 22.14 14.70
N LEU A 124 -51.23 23.41 15.09
CA LEU A 124 -51.02 24.54 14.19
C LEU A 124 -49.54 24.67 13.79
N SER A 125 -49.15 25.85 13.30
CA SER A 125 -47.75 26.18 13.04
C SER A 125 -46.89 25.94 14.28
N LEU A 126 -45.74 25.29 14.08
CA LEU A 126 -44.76 25.01 15.14
C LEU A 126 -44.36 26.28 15.90
N LYS A 127 -44.25 27.42 15.21
CA LYS A 127 -43.92 28.70 15.84
C LYS A 127 -44.99 29.13 16.85
N LEU A 128 -46.26 29.15 16.42
CA LEU A 128 -47.40 29.60 17.23
C LEU A 128 -47.63 28.70 18.46
N GLU A 129 -47.35 27.41 18.35
CA GLU A 129 -47.57 26.44 19.42
C GLU A 129 -46.42 26.39 20.43
N THR A 130 -45.23 26.86 20.06
CA THR A 130 -44.03 26.71 20.89
C THR A 130 -43.50 28.02 21.45
N GLU A 131 -43.89 29.16 20.88
CA GLU A 131 -43.38 30.48 21.25
C GLU A 131 -44.47 31.38 21.81
N ASP A 132 -44.21 31.97 22.98
CA ASP A 132 -44.98 33.10 23.51
C ASP A 132 -44.13 34.38 23.40
N ASN A 133 -44.64 35.40 22.72
CA ASN A 133 -43.89 36.63 22.40
C ASN A 133 -42.52 36.38 21.73
N GLY A 134 -42.40 35.33 20.92
CA GLY A 134 -41.16 34.95 20.22
C GLY A 134 -40.13 34.25 21.10
N GLN A 135 -40.49 33.83 22.31
CA GLN A 135 -39.61 33.10 23.23
C GLN A 135 -40.00 31.63 23.30
N PHE A 136 -39.02 30.74 23.12
CA PHE A 136 -39.24 29.30 23.13
C PHE A 136 -38.92 28.72 24.51
N GLN A 137 -39.93 28.15 25.19
CA GLN A 137 -39.79 27.54 26.51
C GLN A 137 -39.29 26.09 26.40
N ILE A 138 -37.98 25.94 26.22
CA ILE A 138 -37.33 24.64 26.00
C ILE A 138 -37.64 23.57 27.08
N ASP A 139 -37.81 24.01 28.32
CA ASP A 139 -38.09 23.16 29.48
C ASP A 139 -39.53 22.63 29.52
N ALA A 140 -40.45 23.27 28.80
CA ALA A 140 -41.86 22.86 28.69
C ALA A 140 -42.10 21.67 27.74
N PHE A 141 -41.07 21.23 27.01
CA PHE A 141 -41.17 20.12 26.06
C PHE A 141 -40.14 19.01 26.34
N ILE A 142 -40.35 17.88 25.69
CA ILE A 142 -39.33 16.86 25.38
C ILE A 142 -39.45 16.50 23.90
N VAL A 143 -38.46 15.80 23.35
CA VAL A 143 -38.52 15.29 21.98
C VAL A 143 -38.95 13.83 22.00
N ASN A 144 -39.75 13.43 21.01
CA ASN A 144 -40.14 12.04 20.82
C ASN A 144 -38.95 11.13 20.49
N GLN A 145 -39.15 9.81 20.56
CA GLN A 145 -38.12 8.79 20.35
C GLN A 145 -37.45 8.86 18.98
N SER A 146 -38.16 9.37 17.96
CA SER A 146 -37.65 9.54 16.59
C SER A 146 -36.88 10.84 16.39
N TYR A 147 -36.85 11.72 17.41
CA TYR A 147 -36.19 13.03 17.37
C TYR A 147 -36.77 14.01 16.34
N THR A 148 -38.05 13.89 16.01
CA THR A 148 -38.72 14.67 14.95
C THR A 148 -39.89 15.51 15.43
N ARG A 149 -40.44 15.23 16.61
CA ARG A 149 -41.62 15.92 17.14
C ARG A 149 -41.46 16.27 18.62
N LEU A 150 -42.08 17.39 19.03
CA LEU A 150 -42.08 17.83 20.42
C LEU A 150 -43.31 17.32 21.18
N ILE A 151 -43.11 16.92 22.42
CA ILE A 151 -44.17 16.52 23.36
C ILE A 151 -44.31 17.63 24.41
N PRO A 152 -45.43 18.38 24.43
CA PRO A 152 -45.71 19.40 25.45
C PRO A 152 -46.00 18.73 26.80
N LEU A 153 -45.18 19.01 27.81
CA LEU A 153 -45.18 18.27 29.08
C LEU A 153 -46.42 18.54 29.94
N ALA A 154 -46.78 19.81 30.18
CA ALA A 154 -47.96 20.11 30.99
C ALA A 154 -49.25 19.57 30.33
N GLU A 155 -49.38 19.76 29.02
CA GLU A 155 -50.54 19.37 28.25
C GLU A 155 -50.75 17.85 28.23
N ILE A 156 -49.70 17.05 28.03
CA ILE A 156 -49.82 15.59 27.99
C ILE A 156 -50.25 15.02 29.34
N PHE A 157 -49.75 15.54 30.46
CA PHE A 157 -50.18 15.10 31.80
C PHE A 157 -51.62 15.52 32.11
N GLN A 158 -52.02 16.73 31.72
CA GLN A 158 -53.41 17.19 31.85
C GLN A 158 -54.36 16.33 31.01
N THR A 159 -53.99 16.04 29.76
CA THR A 159 -54.76 15.19 28.84
C THR A 159 -54.88 13.76 29.38
N ALA A 160 -53.78 13.19 29.88
CA ALA A 160 -53.76 11.86 30.49
C ALA A 160 -54.63 11.78 31.76
N ALA A 161 -54.73 12.87 32.53
CA ALA A 161 -55.54 12.93 33.73
C ALA A 161 -57.05 12.99 33.44
N LEU A 162 -57.45 13.55 32.29
CA LEU A 162 -58.84 13.60 31.84
C LEU A 162 -59.33 12.23 31.36
N ASP A 163 -58.63 11.63 30.41
CA ASP A 163 -58.84 10.23 30.02
C ASP A 163 -57.53 9.62 29.51
N SER A 164 -57.14 8.51 30.15
CA SER A 164 -56.01 7.68 29.72
C SER A 164 -56.06 7.28 28.25
N ASN A 165 -57.24 7.15 27.63
CA ASN A 165 -57.41 6.76 26.23
C ASN A 165 -56.86 7.79 25.24
N HIS A 166 -56.69 9.06 25.65
CA HIS A 166 -56.10 10.08 24.80
C HIS A 166 -54.57 9.93 24.65
N VAL A 167 -53.93 9.17 25.54
CA VAL A 167 -52.46 9.08 25.62
C VAL A 167 -51.97 7.63 25.49
N LEU A 168 -52.74 6.67 25.98
CA LEU A 168 -52.44 5.24 25.91
C LEU A 168 -53.37 4.57 24.88
N ALA A 169 -52.83 4.16 23.74
CA ALA A 169 -53.57 3.43 22.71
C ALA A 169 -53.89 1.97 23.09
N ASP A 170 -53.32 1.48 24.19
CA ASP A 170 -53.35 0.06 24.53
C ASP A 170 -54.77 -0.42 24.82
N PHE A 171 -55.07 -1.66 24.43
CA PHE A 171 -56.32 -2.34 24.77
C PHE A 171 -57.62 -1.66 24.29
N GLN A 172 -57.54 -0.50 23.63
CA GLN A 172 -58.68 0.18 23.04
C GLN A 172 -59.25 -0.60 21.83
N PRO A 173 -60.55 -0.39 21.50
CA PRO A 173 -61.15 -0.97 20.29
C PRO A 173 -60.43 -0.55 19.00
N GLU A 174 -60.49 -1.40 17.97
CA GLU A 174 -59.91 -1.11 16.66
C GLU A 174 -60.50 0.19 16.07
N GLY A 175 -59.62 1.10 15.63
CA GLY A 175 -59.98 2.42 15.10
C GLY A 175 -59.90 3.57 16.11
N ALA A 176 -59.70 3.29 17.39
CA ALA A 176 -59.38 4.33 18.37
C ALA A 176 -58.00 4.94 18.09
N LYS A 177 -57.95 6.26 17.92
CA LYS A 177 -56.69 7.00 17.73
C LYS A 177 -56.41 7.81 19.00
N PRO A 178 -55.27 7.60 19.68
CA PRO A 178 -54.88 8.50 20.76
C PRO A 178 -54.61 9.89 20.19
N SER A 179 -54.71 10.91 21.04
CA SER A 179 -54.33 12.29 20.68
C SER A 179 -52.82 12.43 20.49
N TYR A 180 -52.03 11.51 21.07
CA TYR A 180 -50.58 11.49 21.03
C TYR A 180 -50.03 10.16 20.51
N GLU A 181 -49.03 10.21 19.63
CA GLU A 181 -48.35 9.04 19.07
C GLU A 181 -47.06 8.75 19.86
N LEU A 182 -47.17 8.08 21.01
CA LEU A 182 -46.04 7.87 21.92
C LEU A 182 -45.45 6.47 21.80
N GLY A 183 -44.13 6.39 21.70
CA GLY A 183 -43.37 5.14 21.76
C GLY A 183 -42.89 4.77 23.16
N GLY A 184 -42.22 3.62 23.28
CA GLY A 184 -41.77 3.09 24.58
C GLY A 184 -40.79 4.01 25.30
N GLN A 185 -39.84 4.59 24.57
CA GLN A 185 -38.87 5.53 25.16
C GLN A 185 -39.52 6.85 25.57
N ASP A 186 -40.58 7.29 24.88
CA ASP A 186 -41.32 8.51 25.24
C ASP A 186 -41.95 8.37 26.62
N PHE A 187 -42.58 7.22 26.90
CA PHE A 187 -43.13 6.93 28.22
C PHE A 187 -42.08 6.87 29.32
N LEU A 188 -40.87 6.37 29.02
CA LEU A 188 -39.76 6.35 29.97
C LEU A 188 -39.26 7.77 30.26
N ASN A 189 -39.13 8.60 29.23
CA ASN A 189 -38.74 10.01 29.37
C ASN A 189 -39.79 10.78 30.18
N LEU A 190 -41.09 10.60 29.88
CA LEU A 190 -42.20 11.18 30.63
C LEU A 190 -42.23 10.71 32.08
N ALA A 191 -41.92 9.44 32.36
CA ALA A 191 -41.86 8.95 33.74
C ALA A 191 -40.72 9.59 34.56
N ASN A 192 -39.65 10.04 33.91
CA ASN A 192 -38.46 10.59 34.58
C ASN A 192 -38.38 12.13 34.56
N VAL A 193 -39.16 12.81 33.71
CA VAL A 193 -39.04 14.26 33.46
C VAL A 193 -39.25 15.13 34.70
N ALA A 194 -40.10 14.71 35.64
CA ALA A 194 -40.38 15.41 36.90
C ALA A 194 -40.00 14.55 38.12
N GLY A 195 -39.03 13.63 37.95
CA GLY A 195 -38.54 12.76 39.00
C GLY A 195 -39.61 11.83 39.59
N ASN A 196 -39.71 11.80 40.92
CA ASN A 196 -40.64 10.89 41.61
C ASN A 196 -42.12 11.21 41.33
N ALA A 197 -42.46 12.48 41.12
CA ALA A 197 -43.84 12.90 40.85
C ALA A 197 -44.34 12.34 39.52
N SER A 198 -43.58 12.54 38.42
CA SER A 198 -43.95 11.97 37.12
C SER A 198 -43.91 10.45 37.12
N ARG A 199 -42.99 9.82 37.88
CA ARG A 199 -42.94 8.35 37.97
C ARG A 199 -44.19 7.78 38.63
N ALA A 200 -44.61 8.36 39.75
CA ALA A 200 -45.83 7.98 40.44
C ALA A 200 -47.06 8.19 39.55
N PHE A 201 -47.15 9.34 38.87
CA PHE A 201 -48.23 9.63 37.93
C PHE A 201 -48.30 8.61 36.79
N MET A 202 -47.17 8.35 36.10
CA MET A 202 -47.14 7.43 34.97
C MET A 202 -47.42 5.98 35.38
N GLN A 203 -46.96 5.55 36.56
CA GLN A 203 -47.30 4.24 37.11
C GLN A 203 -48.80 4.12 37.37
N ALA A 204 -49.40 5.12 38.01
CA ALA A 204 -50.81 5.14 38.32
C ALA A 204 -51.68 5.27 37.05
N LEU A 205 -51.22 6.02 36.03
CA LEU A 205 -51.88 6.14 34.73
C LEU A 205 -51.97 4.79 34.03
N LYS A 206 -50.83 4.09 33.90
CA LYS A 206 -50.78 2.75 33.30
C LYS A 206 -51.65 1.75 34.09
N ALA A 207 -51.59 1.78 35.43
CA ALA A 207 -52.38 0.88 36.26
C ALA A 207 -53.90 1.10 36.12
N ASN A 208 -54.35 2.36 36.15
CA ASN A 208 -55.76 2.70 35.96
C ASN A 208 -56.26 2.38 34.54
N HIS A 209 -55.43 2.62 33.52
CA HIS A 209 -55.75 2.31 32.14
C HIS A 209 -55.90 0.79 31.94
N VAL A 210 -54.93 0.00 32.39
CA VAL A 210 -55.01 -1.47 32.33
C VAL A 210 -56.25 -1.97 33.05
N LYS A 211 -56.53 -1.49 34.27
CA LYS A 211 -57.70 -1.89 35.05
C LYS A 211 -59.05 -1.65 34.34
N ARG A 212 -59.12 -0.65 33.45
CA ARG A 212 -60.34 -0.36 32.65
C ARG A 212 -60.64 -1.44 31.61
N TYR A 213 -59.61 -2.11 31.09
CA TYR A 213 -59.72 -3.10 30.01
C TYR A 213 -59.43 -4.54 30.44
N ASP A 214 -58.87 -4.72 31.64
CA ASP A 214 -58.51 -6.03 32.17
C ASP A 214 -59.76 -6.89 32.43
N ASP A 215 -59.91 -7.92 31.60
CA ASP A 215 -60.95 -8.93 31.74
C ASP A 215 -60.53 -10.07 32.71
N ASN A 216 -59.35 -9.97 33.32
CA ASN A 216 -58.75 -10.95 34.23
C ASN A 216 -58.52 -12.32 33.56
N SER A 217 -58.37 -12.35 32.24
CA SER A 217 -58.08 -13.56 31.48
C SER A 217 -56.58 -13.75 31.19
N LEU A 218 -56.18 -15.00 30.97
CA LEU A 218 -54.85 -15.33 30.47
C LEU A 218 -54.58 -14.68 29.11
N GLY A 219 -55.59 -14.64 28.23
CA GLY A 219 -55.52 -13.98 26.95
C GLY A 219 -55.17 -12.49 27.08
N PHE A 220 -55.76 -11.78 28.04
CA PHE A 220 -55.43 -10.38 28.31
C PHE A 220 -54.04 -10.22 28.91
N ALA A 221 -53.60 -11.11 29.81
CA ALA A 221 -52.24 -11.06 30.35
C ALA A 221 -51.16 -11.27 29.26
N ILE A 222 -51.40 -12.20 28.32
CA ILE A 222 -50.53 -12.41 27.14
C ILE A 222 -50.59 -11.19 26.22
N LYS A 223 -51.78 -10.63 25.98
CA LYS A 223 -51.96 -9.41 25.17
C LYS A 223 -51.17 -8.24 25.77
N LYS A 224 -51.24 -8.07 27.09
CA LYS A 224 -50.49 -7.07 27.84
C LYS A 224 -48.99 -7.25 27.71
N LEU A 225 -48.49 -8.49 27.86
CA LEU A 225 -47.08 -8.79 27.60
C LEU A 225 -46.71 -8.44 26.16
N ALA A 226 -47.46 -8.91 25.16
CA ALA A 226 -47.18 -8.67 23.76
C ALA A 226 -47.15 -7.17 23.39
N VAL A 227 -48.09 -6.37 23.90
CA VAL A 227 -48.13 -4.92 23.69
C VAL A 227 -46.89 -4.24 24.28
N GLU A 228 -46.48 -4.60 25.50
CA GLU A 228 -45.26 -4.03 26.12
C GLU A 228 -43.98 -4.49 25.41
N LEU A 229 -43.91 -5.74 24.92
CA LEU A 229 -42.81 -6.23 24.07
C LEU A 229 -42.69 -5.40 22.79
N LYS A 230 -43.83 -5.09 22.14
CA LYS A 230 -43.86 -4.30 20.91
C LYS A 230 -43.32 -2.89 21.14
N LYS A 231 -43.73 -2.25 22.23
CA LYS A 231 -43.25 -0.92 22.64
C LYS A 231 -41.79 -0.89 23.03
N ALA A 232 -41.27 -1.99 23.58
CA ALA A 232 -39.86 -2.13 23.91
C ALA A 232 -38.98 -2.37 22.67
N SER A 233 -39.58 -2.67 21.51
CA SER A 233 -38.86 -2.84 20.25
C SER A 233 -38.51 -1.49 19.60
N VAL A 234 -37.30 -1.39 19.04
CA VAL A 234 -36.74 -0.16 18.44
C VAL A 234 -37.00 -0.14 16.92
N SER A 235 -38.23 -0.43 16.49
CA SER A 235 -38.51 -0.78 15.08
C SER A 235 -38.31 0.35 14.04
N ASP A 236 -37.86 1.54 14.42
CA ASP A 236 -37.55 2.63 13.47
C ASP A 236 -36.03 2.82 13.19
N ALA A 237 -35.14 2.08 13.86
CA ALA A 237 -33.69 2.28 13.68
C ALA A 237 -33.03 1.39 12.61
N GLY A 238 -33.71 0.35 12.12
CA GLY A 238 -33.13 -0.61 11.17
C GLY A 238 -31.95 -1.38 11.78
N SER A 239 -32.18 -2.66 12.09
CA SER A 239 -31.19 -3.62 12.60
C SER A 239 -30.48 -3.24 13.91
N GLU A 240 -31.14 -3.36 15.07
CA GLU A 240 -30.40 -3.71 16.29
C GLU A 240 -31.15 -4.76 17.14
N GLU A 241 -30.40 -5.79 17.50
CA GLU A 241 -30.79 -7.10 18.02
C GLU A 241 -30.89 -7.12 19.55
N LEU A 242 -31.06 -5.96 20.19
CA LEU A 242 -30.98 -5.81 21.64
C LEU A 242 -32.31 -5.36 22.24
N ILE A 243 -32.88 -6.24 23.05
CA ILE A 243 -33.97 -5.94 23.98
C ILE A 243 -33.56 -4.74 24.86
N ASN A 244 -34.38 -3.70 24.93
CA ASN A 244 -34.22 -2.67 25.95
C ASN A 244 -34.66 -3.24 27.31
N ASN A 245 -33.76 -3.96 27.99
CA ASN A 245 -34.02 -4.64 29.25
C ASN A 245 -34.61 -3.71 30.33
N LYS A 246 -34.36 -2.38 30.25
CA LYS A 246 -34.94 -1.39 31.18
C LYS A 246 -36.43 -1.13 30.93
N VAL A 247 -36.89 -1.20 29.68
CA VAL A 247 -38.31 -0.96 29.32
C VAL A 247 -39.12 -2.26 29.49
N MET A 248 -38.50 -3.41 29.22
CA MET A 248 -39.18 -4.70 29.19
C MET A 248 -39.15 -5.47 30.52
N GLY A 249 -38.17 -5.18 31.39
CA GLY A 249 -37.89 -6.00 32.58
C GLY A 249 -39.05 -6.12 33.56
N ASP A 250 -39.75 -5.01 33.83
CA ASP A 250 -40.89 -5.00 34.75
C ASP A 250 -42.08 -5.80 34.19
N ALA A 251 -42.35 -5.70 32.89
CA ALA A 251 -43.45 -6.40 32.23
C ALA A 251 -43.21 -7.92 32.17
N VAL A 252 -42.00 -8.34 31.80
CA VAL A 252 -41.63 -9.77 31.74
C VAL A 252 -41.59 -10.36 33.15
N SER A 253 -41.03 -9.64 34.14
CA SER A 253 -41.00 -10.10 35.54
C SER A 253 -42.41 -10.21 36.13
N SER A 254 -43.28 -9.25 35.84
CA SER A 254 -44.68 -9.29 36.28
C SER A 254 -45.42 -10.48 35.67
N PHE A 255 -45.25 -10.72 34.36
CA PHE A 255 -45.86 -11.86 33.67
C PHE A 255 -45.25 -13.20 34.13
N TYR A 256 -43.96 -13.25 34.42
CA TYR A 256 -43.29 -14.43 34.95
C TYR A 256 -43.82 -14.82 36.34
N ASN A 257 -44.01 -13.84 37.23
CA ASN A 257 -44.61 -14.09 38.55
C ASN A 257 -46.04 -14.61 38.40
N LEU A 258 -46.85 -13.97 37.55
CA LEU A 258 -48.18 -14.45 37.20
C LEU A 258 -48.12 -15.89 36.68
N TRP A 259 -47.26 -16.16 35.69
CA TRP A 259 -47.07 -17.46 35.07
C TRP A 259 -46.75 -18.55 36.11
N LYS A 260 -45.90 -18.23 37.10
CA LYS A 260 -45.57 -19.13 38.21
C LYS A 260 -46.73 -19.40 39.18
N THR A 261 -47.60 -18.42 39.38
CA THR A 261 -48.74 -18.51 40.32
C THR A 261 -49.96 -19.22 39.75
N LEU A 262 -50.07 -19.33 38.42
CA LEU A 262 -51.14 -20.11 37.79
C LEU A 262 -51.07 -21.58 38.22
N SER A 263 -52.21 -22.17 38.60
CA SER A 263 -52.29 -23.58 39.01
C SER A 263 -51.58 -24.48 37.98
N PRO A 264 -51.00 -25.61 38.38
CA PRO A 264 -50.55 -26.64 37.45
C PRO A 264 -51.67 -27.08 36.49
N GLU A 265 -52.92 -26.94 36.94
CA GLU A 265 -54.21 -27.12 36.26
C GLU A 265 -54.76 -25.86 35.53
N LEU A 266 -54.11 -24.69 35.65
CA LEU A 266 -54.03 -23.53 34.72
C LEU A 266 -53.03 -23.74 33.56
N ARG A 267 -52.06 -24.61 33.83
CA ARG A 267 -51.06 -25.18 32.91
C ARG A 267 -51.48 -26.57 32.39
N LEU A 268 -52.61 -27.09 32.87
CA LEU A 268 -53.43 -28.25 32.49
C LEU A 268 -54.91 -27.80 32.58
N PRO A 269 -55.98 -28.61 32.39
CA PRO A 269 -56.95 -28.83 33.49
C PRO A 269 -57.59 -30.23 33.52
N GLU A 270 -58.10 -30.63 34.69
CA GLU A 270 -59.23 -31.57 34.87
C GLU A 270 -60.51 -30.72 35.08
N GLU A 271 -61.74 -31.04 34.68
CA GLU A 271 -62.47 -32.29 34.40
C GLU A 271 -63.43 -32.07 33.20
N LYS A 272 -63.50 -33.04 32.28
CA LYS A 272 -64.58 -34.03 32.02
C LYS A 272 -65.91 -33.48 31.47
N ASP A 273 -66.20 -34.07 30.31
CA ASP A 273 -67.50 -34.25 29.65
C ASP A 273 -68.10 -33.04 28.92
N ALA A 274 -67.80 -32.91 27.63
CA ALA A 274 -68.66 -33.51 26.60
C ALA A 274 -68.06 -33.31 25.18
N GLU A 275 -67.66 -34.44 24.58
CA GLU A 275 -67.85 -34.75 23.16
C GLU A 275 -67.48 -33.67 22.12
N SER A 276 -66.19 -33.32 22.02
CA SER A 276 -65.51 -33.28 20.71
C SER A 276 -64.00 -33.19 20.90
N SER A 277 -63.32 -34.04 20.16
CA SER A 277 -61.97 -34.52 20.40
C SER A 277 -60.93 -33.61 19.77
N GLU A 278 -60.32 -32.72 20.56
CA GLU A 278 -58.89 -32.36 20.50
C GLU A 278 -58.55 -31.44 21.69
N LYS A 279 -58.05 -32.02 22.78
CA LYS A 279 -57.55 -31.27 23.95
C LYS A 279 -56.27 -30.54 23.56
N ARG A 280 -56.34 -29.26 23.19
CA ARG A 280 -55.14 -28.44 22.93
C ARG A 280 -54.68 -27.76 24.22
N PHE A 281 -53.63 -28.32 24.81
CA PHE A 281 -52.93 -27.79 25.97
C PHE A 281 -52.41 -26.37 25.70
N VAL A 282 -52.56 -25.41 26.61
CA VAL A 282 -51.98 -24.05 26.45
C VAL A 282 -50.46 -24.09 26.20
N LYS A 283 -49.76 -25.06 26.82
CA LYS A 283 -48.31 -25.30 26.62
C LYS A 283 -47.95 -25.99 25.31
N VAL A 284 -48.90 -26.61 24.60
CA VAL A 284 -48.64 -27.39 23.36
C VAL A 284 -49.35 -26.73 22.16
N ILE A 285 -49.95 -25.55 22.37
CA ILE A 285 -50.47 -24.73 21.29
C ILE A 285 -49.31 -24.35 20.39
N THR A 286 -49.39 -24.76 19.13
CA THR A 286 -48.48 -24.36 18.06
C THR A 286 -49.24 -23.50 17.04
N LEU A 287 -48.51 -22.61 16.37
CA LEU A 287 -49.08 -21.81 15.29
C LEU A 287 -49.09 -22.63 14.00
N THR A 288 -50.18 -22.51 13.24
CA THR A 288 -50.38 -23.31 12.02
C THR A 288 -49.58 -22.77 10.82
N ASN A 289 -49.43 -21.44 10.71
CA ASN A 289 -48.87 -20.76 9.53
C ASN A 289 -47.91 -19.59 9.84
N TYR A 290 -47.48 -19.41 11.09
CA TYR A 290 -46.69 -18.26 11.54
C TYR A 290 -45.66 -18.69 12.60
N GLY A 291 -44.45 -18.14 12.60
CA GLY A 291 -43.37 -18.58 13.51
C GLY A 291 -42.75 -19.95 13.16
N CYS A 292 -42.08 -20.59 14.12
CA CYS A 292 -41.37 -21.86 13.90
C CYS A 292 -42.32 -23.06 14.08
N LYS A 293 -42.44 -23.92 13.05
CA LYS A 293 -43.46 -25.00 12.92
C LYS A 293 -43.56 -26.02 14.08
N ASN A 294 -42.60 -26.07 14.99
CA ASN A 294 -42.56 -27.05 16.10
C ASN A 294 -42.45 -26.40 17.49
N LEU A 295 -42.54 -25.08 17.59
CA LEU A 295 -42.42 -24.37 18.86
C LEU A 295 -43.80 -24.02 19.40
N ASN A 296 -43.95 -24.18 20.72
CA ASN A 296 -45.20 -23.90 21.40
C ASN A 296 -45.15 -22.55 22.11
N LEU A 297 -46.31 -22.08 22.57
CA LEU A 297 -46.44 -20.81 23.29
C LEU A 297 -45.47 -20.70 24.48
N GLU A 298 -45.24 -21.80 25.22
CA GLU A 298 -44.32 -21.82 26.37
C GLU A 298 -42.85 -21.63 25.95
N SER A 299 -42.43 -22.16 24.81
CA SER A 299 -41.09 -21.94 24.26
C SER A 299 -40.76 -20.45 24.15
N TYR A 300 -41.70 -19.65 23.65
CA TYR A 300 -41.52 -18.20 23.52
C TYR A 300 -41.46 -17.49 24.88
N PHE A 301 -42.22 -17.93 25.89
CA PHE A 301 -42.11 -17.39 27.25
C PHE A 301 -40.77 -17.75 27.91
N LEU A 302 -40.33 -19.01 27.79
CA LEU A 302 -39.06 -19.46 28.36
C LEU A 302 -37.87 -18.73 27.75
N THR A 303 -37.89 -18.47 26.43
CA THR A 303 -36.89 -17.61 25.77
C THR A 303 -36.85 -16.22 26.41
N LEU A 304 -38.00 -15.56 26.61
CA LEU A 304 -38.04 -14.24 27.27
C LEU A 304 -37.47 -14.28 28.70
N PHE A 305 -37.85 -15.30 29.49
CA PHE A 305 -37.39 -15.43 30.88
C PHE A 305 -35.89 -15.71 30.97
N PHE A 306 -35.37 -16.55 30.08
CA PHE A 306 -33.95 -16.88 29.99
C PHE A 306 -33.10 -15.65 29.68
N HIS A 307 -33.48 -14.87 28.67
CA HIS A 307 -32.74 -13.66 28.29
C HIS A 307 -32.86 -12.52 29.31
N MET A 308 -33.94 -12.50 30.10
CA MET A 308 -34.10 -11.57 31.22
C MET A 308 -33.46 -12.05 32.53
N GLN A 309 -32.74 -13.18 32.51
CA GLN A 309 -32.06 -13.76 33.68
C GLN A 309 -33.01 -14.08 34.85
N LEU A 310 -34.25 -14.44 34.54
CA LEU A 310 -35.22 -14.91 35.53
C LEU A 310 -34.96 -16.38 35.89
N PRO A 311 -35.27 -16.83 37.12
CA PRO A 311 -34.91 -18.18 37.55
C PRO A 311 -35.65 -19.28 36.77
N LEU A 312 -34.93 -20.11 36.04
CA LEU A 312 -35.47 -21.28 35.30
C LEU A 312 -34.88 -22.58 35.84
N THR A 313 -35.55 -23.72 35.61
CA THR A 313 -35.00 -25.05 35.93
C THR A 313 -33.93 -25.45 34.92
N GLU A 314 -33.07 -26.42 35.27
CA GLU A 314 -32.03 -26.93 34.34
C GLU A 314 -32.64 -27.52 33.06
N GLU A 315 -33.82 -28.15 33.17
CA GLU A 315 -34.58 -28.70 32.04
C GLU A 315 -35.08 -27.59 31.11
N GLU A 316 -35.62 -26.50 31.67
CA GLU A 316 -36.08 -25.33 30.91
C GLU A 316 -34.91 -24.62 30.21
N VAL A 317 -33.77 -24.48 30.88
CA VAL A 317 -32.55 -23.88 30.29
C VAL A 317 -32.05 -24.73 29.12
N THR A 318 -31.98 -26.05 29.30
CA THR A 318 -31.55 -26.99 28.24
C THR A 318 -32.48 -26.91 27.04
N ARG A 319 -33.79 -26.79 27.28
CA ARG A 319 -34.80 -26.64 26.23
C ARG A 319 -34.65 -25.32 25.46
N VAL A 320 -34.46 -24.18 26.15
CA VAL A 320 -34.27 -22.87 25.50
C VAL A 320 -33.02 -22.87 24.60
N ILE A 321 -31.92 -23.45 25.07
CA ILE A 321 -30.67 -23.57 24.29
C ILE A 321 -30.89 -24.44 23.04
N ALA A 322 -31.65 -25.54 23.17
CA ALA A 322 -31.94 -26.44 22.04
C ALA A 322 -32.91 -25.84 21.01
N GLU A 323 -33.92 -25.07 21.46
CA GLU A 323 -34.93 -24.45 20.60
C GLU A 323 -34.39 -23.22 19.85
N ASN A 324 -33.34 -22.57 20.38
CA ASN A 324 -32.58 -21.49 19.74
C ASN A 324 -33.46 -20.38 19.12
N ILE A 325 -34.50 -19.96 19.85
CA ILE A 325 -35.36 -18.85 19.43
C ILE A 325 -34.57 -17.55 19.52
N PHE A 326 -34.55 -16.80 18.42
CA PHE A 326 -33.93 -15.48 18.42
C PHE A 326 -34.72 -14.50 19.31
N PRO A 327 -34.10 -13.82 20.29
CA PRO A 327 -34.80 -13.02 21.31
C PRO A 327 -35.22 -11.64 20.81
N CYS A 328 -35.92 -11.57 19.68
CA CYS A 328 -36.43 -10.31 19.14
C CYS A 328 -37.79 -9.98 19.77
N ALA A 329 -37.88 -8.86 20.51
CA ALA A 329 -39.11 -8.45 21.21
C ALA A 329 -40.30 -8.20 20.26
N ASP A 330 -40.07 -7.62 19.08
CA ASP A 330 -41.13 -7.41 18.08
C ASP A 330 -41.61 -8.73 17.48
N GLN A 331 -40.69 -9.63 17.09
CA GLN A 331 -41.06 -10.94 16.56
C GLN A 331 -41.83 -11.75 17.60
N ILE A 332 -41.36 -11.79 18.84
CA ILE A 332 -42.03 -12.50 19.92
C ILE A 332 -43.40 -11.84 20.20
N SER A 333 -43.50 -10.50 20.22
CA SER A 333 -44.78 -9.80 20.35
C SER A 333 -45.78 -10.22 19.27
N ASN A 334 -45.40 -10.15 18.00
CA ASN A 334 -46.26 -10.50 16.88
C ASN A 334 -46.67 -11.98 16.94
N ILE A 335 -45.77 -12.87 17.38
CA ILE A 335 -46.06 -14.29 17.61
C ILE A 335 -47.08 -14.47 18.75
N LEU A 336 -46.93 -13.76 19.88
CA LEU A 336 -47.88 -13.83 20.99
C LEU A 336 -49.26 -13.30 20.60
N LEU A 337 -49.32 -12.23 19.80
CA LEU A 337 -50.59 -11.73 19.24
C LEU A 337 -51.23 -12.74 18.30
N GLU A 338 -50.43 -13.42 17.47
CA GLU A 338 -50.92 -14.44 16.56
C GLU A 338 -51.46 -15.68 17.30
N PHE A 339 -50.86 -16.04 18.44
CA PHE A 339 -51.45 -17.05 19.33
C PHE A 339 -52.83 -16.63 19.85
N LEU A 340 -53.01 -15.36 20.20
CA LEU A 340 -54.31 -14.84 20.64
C LEU A 340 -55.35 -14.81 19.51
N ASN A 341 -54.93 -14.55 18.27
CA ASN A 341 -55.79 -14.57 17.09
C ASN A 341 -56.26 -15.99 16.73
N GLN A 342 -55.33 -16.95 16.66
CA GLN A 342 -55.65 -18.35 16.31
C GLN A 342 -56.36 -19.10 17.45
N TYR A 343 -56.15 -18.67 18.70
CA TYR A 343 -56.70 -19.32 19.89
C TYR A 343 -57.45 -18.32 20.80
N PRO A 344 -58.63 -17.79 20.38
CA PRO A 344 -59.42 -16.87 21.19
C PRO A 344 -59.88 -17.44 22.53
N THR A 345 -59.88 -18.77 22.66
CA THR A 345 -60.21 -19.48 23.90
C THR A 345 -59.31 -19.10 25.08
N LEU A 346 -58.11 -18.55 24.83
CA LEU A 346 -57.22 -18.02 25.87
C LEU A 346 -57.86 -16.88 26.68
N TYR A 347 -58.78 -16.10 26.09
CA TYR A 347 -59.54 -15.05 26.79
C TYR A 347 -60.63 -15.60 27.73
N HIS A 348 -60.97 -16.89 27.63
CA HIS A 348 -61.95 -17.52 28.53
C HIS A 348 -61.31 -18.13 29.79
N ILE A 349 -59.97 -18.13 29.86
CA ILE A 349 -59.22 -18.69 30.99
C ILE A 349 -59.04 -17.60 32.06
N SER A 350 -59.87 -17.62 33.11
CA SER A 350 -59.79 -16.68 34.22
C SER A 350 -58.58 -16.94 35.13
N ILE A 351 -57.81 -15.90 35.45
CA ILE A 351 -56.59 -15.97 36.29
C ILE A 351 -56.93 -16.03 37.78
N ASN A 352 -57.99 -15.33 38.22
CA ASN A 352 -58.42 -15.27 39.63
C ASN A 352 -59.92 -15.53 39.74
N ALA A 353 -60.32 -16.63 40.40
CA ALA A 353 -61.73 -16.97 40.62
C ALA A 353 -62.40 -16.20 41.78
N ASN A 354 -61.61 -15.59 42.68
CA ASN A 354 -62.11 -14.87 43.87
C ASN A 354 -61.87 -13.36 43.74
N ARG A 355 -62.87 -12.63 43.25
CA ARG A 355 -62.84 -11.16 43.05
C ARG A 355 -63.12 -10.34 44.34
N ASN A 356 -63.04 -10.94 45.53
CA ASN A 356 -63.48 -10.31 46.78
C ASN A 356 -62.35 -9.68 47.62
N GLU A 357 -61.10 -9.65 47.15
CA GLU A 357 -60.11 -8.75 47.73
C GLU A 357 -60.30 -7.37 47.09
N GLU A 358 -60.70 -6.39 47.91
CA GLU A 358 -60.71 -4.98 47.55
C GLU A 358 -59.31 -4.63 47.03
N CYS A 359 -59.12 -4.61 45.71
CA CYS A 359 -57.93 -4.04 45.10
C CYS A 359 -57.76 -2.65 45.70
N ALA A 360 -56.65 -2.42 46.41
CA ALA A 360 -56.30 -1.13 46.97
C ALA A 360 -56.63 -0.02 45.96
N ALA A 361 -57.42 0.97 46.38
CA ALA A 361 -57.86 2.03 45.50
C ALA A 361 -56.61 2.70 44.88
N LEU A 362 -56.45 2.55 43.56
CA LEU A 362 -55.38 3.20 42.84
C LEU A 362 -55.54 4.72 42.99
N ALA A 363 -54.43 5.43 43.18
CA ALA A 363 -54.47 6.87 43.28
C ALA A 363 -55.11 7.47 42.01
N PRO A 364 -56.09 8.38 42.12
CA PRO A 364 -56.68 9.03 40.95
C PRO A 364 -55.68 9.99 40.30
N MET A 365 -55.70 10.08 38.97
CA MET A 365 -54.73 10.94 38.25
C MET A 365 -54.87 12.41 38.65
N ALA A 366 -56.11 12.85 38.90
CA ALA A 366 -56.42 14.20 39.34
C ALA A 366 -55.72 14.60 40.65
N SER A 367 -55.44 13.65 41.57
CA SER A 367 -54.73 13.96 42.81
C SER A 367 -53.21 14.05 42.63
N LEU A 368 -52.66 13.39 41.61
CA LEU A 368 -51.22 13.39 41.34
C LEU A 368 -50.79 14.51 40.38
N LEU A 369 -51.73 15.02 39.57
CA LEU A 369 -51.45 16.05 38.56
C LEU A 369 -50.82 17.34 39.14
N PRO A 370 -51.32 17.93 40.25
CA PRO A 370 -50.73 19.16 40.79
C PRO A 370 -49.25 19.01 41.18
N ASP A 371 -48.87 17.86 41.73
CA ASP A 371 -47.49 17.56 42.12
C ASP A 371 -46.57 17.45 40.91
N VAL A 372 -47.07 16.87 39.80
CA VAL A 372 -46.31 16.79 38.54
C VAL A 372 -46.13 18.17 37.93
N ILE A 373 -47.21 18.97 37.81
CA ILE A 373 -47.14 20.31 37.22
C ILE A 373 -46.18 21.20 38.01
N LYS A 374 -46.25 21.17 39.35
CA LYS A 374 -45.32 21.91 40.22
C LYS A 374 -43.88 21.41 40.07
N ALA A 375 -43.66 20.10 39.93
CA ALA A 375 -42.33 19.54 39.75
C ALA A 375 -41.71 19.88 38.38
N LEU A 376 -42.53 20.10 37.33
CA LEU A 376 -42.06 20.54 36.01
C LEU A 376 -41.48 21.95 36.04
N GLU A 377 -41.99 22.87 36.88
CA GLU A 377 -41.46 24.24 37.02
C GLU A 377 -40.01 24.29 37.52
N HIS A 378 -39.55 23.23 38.18
CA HIS A 378 -38.19 23.11 38.75
C HIS A 378 -37.48 21.85 38.26
N ARG A 379 -37.82 21.43 37.04
CA ARG A 379 -37.34 20.22 36.40
C ARG A 379 -35.82 20.05 36.49
N SER A 380 -35.40 18.89 37.00
CA SER A 380 -33.99 18.47 36.96
C SER A 380 -33.60 17.90 35.59
N PRO A 381 -32.28 17.80 35.29
CA PRO A 381 -31.81 17.13 34.08
C PRO A 381 -32.25 15.66 34.03
N ILE A 382 -32.58 15.17 32.83
CA ILE A 382 -32.87 13.75 32.58
C ILE A 382 -31.54 13.01 32.40
N TRP A 383 -31.08 12.32 33.43
CA TRP A 383 -29.81 11.60 33.44
C TRP A 383 -29.99 10.10 33.18
N GLU A 384 -29.39 9.59 32.10
CA GLU A 384 -29.35 8.17 31.78
C GLU A 384 -27.92 7.60 31.93
N SER A 385 -27.84 6.33 32.37
CA SER A 385 -26.58 5.67 32.77
C SER A 385 -25.72 5.16 31.60
N ARG A 386 -26.13 5.35 30.34
CA ARG A 386 -25.36 4.93 29.15
C ARG A 386 -24.86 6.17 28.43
N ASP A 387 -23.96 6.89 29.07
CA ASP A 387 -23.42 8.13 28.53
C ASP A 387 -22.22 7.83 27.62
N ASN A 388 -22.31 8.20 26.33
CA ASN A 388 -21.19 8.12 25.37
C ASN A 388 -20.71 9.52 24.97
N LEU A 389 -20.96 10.50 25.85
CA LEU A 389 -20.72 11.92 25.61
C LEU A 389 -19.30 12.22 25.13
N ASP A 390 -18.27 11.56 25.67
CA ASP A 390 -16.88 11.78 25.22
C ASP A 390 -16.71 11.45 23.72
N SER A 391 -17.25 10.31 23.27
CA SER A 391 -17.14 9.90 21.87
C SER A 391 -17.95 10.79 20.94
N GLN A 392 -19.14 11.22 21.37
CA GLN A 392 -19.99 12.14 20.62
C GLN A 392 -19.38 13.54 20.56
N PHE A 393 -18.85 14.03 21.67
CA PHE A 393 -18.16 15.31 21.70
C PHE A 393 -16.91 15.30 20.80
N MET A 394 -16.14 14.20 20.78
CA MET A 394 -15.06 14.01 19.81
C MET A 394 -15.55 14.10 18.36
N GLU A 395 -16.73 13.57 18.04
CA GLU A 395 -17.31 13.68 16.70
C GLU A 395 -17.73 15.11 16.36
N LEU A 396 -18.28 15.85 17.33
CA LEU A 396 -18.61 17.27 17.20
C LEU A 396 -17.35 18.09 16.86
N LEU A 397 -16.24 17.86 17.58
CA LEU A 397 -14.96 18.52 17.35
C LEU A 397 -14.37 18.22 15.97
N ILE A 398 -14.53 16.99 15.47
CA ILE A 398 -14.00 16.59 14.15
C ILE A 398 -14.77 17.26 13.00
N LYS A 399 -16.09 17.41 13.15
CA LYS A 399 -16.97 17.95 12.11
C LYS A 399 -17.10 19.47 12.14
N SER A 400 -16.87 20.12 13.29
CA SER A 400 -17.04 21.57 13.46
C SER A 400 -16.23 22.48 12.50
N PRO A 401 -15.05 22.11 11.97
CA PRO A 401 -14.36 22.96 10.98
C PRO A 401 -15.14 23.11 9.66
N GLN A 402 -16.14 22.26 9.42
CA GLN A 402 -17.08 22.39 8.31
C GLN A 402 -18.01 23.61 8.49
N CYS A 403 -18.27 24.02 9.74
CA CYS A 403 -19.10 25.18 10.07
C CYS A 403 -18.31 26.49 9.95
N HIS A 404 -17.06 26.52 10.46
CA HIS A 404 -16.20 27.71 10.37
C HIS A 404 -14.70 27.33 10.39
N ARG A 405 -13.98 27.64 9.30
CA ARG A 405 -12.59 27.17 9.07
C ARG A 405 -11.53 27.74 10.02
N GLN A 406 -11.82 28.83 10.74
CA GLN A 406 -10.86 29.48 11.62
C GLN A 406 -10.75 28.83 13.00
N LEU A 407 -11.70 27.96 13.38
CA LEU A 407 -11.64 27.25 14.65
C LEU A 407 -10.77 26.00 14.49
N ASP A 408 -9.66 25.93 15.22
CA ASP A 408 -8.85 24.70 15.28
C ASP A 408 -9.27 23.85 16.50
N PRO A 409 -9.97 22.71 16.29
CA PRO A 409 -10.38 21.84 17.38
C PRO A 409 -9.21 21.01 17.95
N SER A 410 -8.02 21.09 17.36
CA SER A 410 -6.91 20.17 17.66
C SER A 410 -6.45 20.21 19.11
N LEU A 411 -6.53 21.36 19.79
CA LEU A 411 -6.21 21.46 21.22
C LEU A 411 -7.16 20.63 22.09
N PHE A 412 -8.46 20.71 21.80
CA PHE A 412 -9.50 19.97 22.51
C PHE A 412 -9.44 18.47 22.22
N ILE A 413 -9.21 18.12 20.95
CA ILE A 413 -9.07 16.74 20.51
C ILE A 413 -7.81 16.11 21.13
N ALA A 414 -6.69 16.82 21.15
CA ALA A 414 -5.42 16.31 21.69
C ALA A 414 -5.54 15.88 23.15
N LEU A 415 -6.22 16.65 24.00
CA LEU A 415 -6.43 16.29 25.41
C LEU A 415 -7.12 14.92 25.57
N ARG A 416 -7.97 14.55 24.61
CA ARG A 416 -8.76 13.31 24.63
C ARG A 416 -8.09 12.13 23.92
N ILE A 417 -7.00 12.34 23.19
CA ILE A 417 -6.23 11.23 22.59
C ILE A 417 -5.50 10.47 23.72
N LYS A 418 -6.01 9.27 24.02
CA LYS A 418 -5.45 8.33 25.00
C LYS A 418 -4.75 7.12 24.35
N SER A 419 -4.97 6.87 23.06
CA SER A 419 -4.38 5.73 22.33
C SER A 419 -4.23 6.00 20.83
N TYR A 420 -3.58 5.08 20.09
CA TYR A 420 -3.48 5.18 18.63
C TYR A 420 -4.83 5.03 17.94
N ASN A 421 -5.76 4.25 18.50
CA ASN A 421 -7.12 4.10 17.96
C ASN A 421 -7.90 5.41 17.97
N CYS A 422 -7.69 6.27 18.98
CA CYS A 422 -8.25 7.62 18.99
C CYS A 422 -7.77 8.43 17.78
N CYS A 423 -6.49 8.33 17.42
CA CYS A 423 -5.92 8.96 16.23
C CYS A 423 -6.49 8.38 14.92
N ARG A 424 -6.84 7.09 14.88
CA ARG A 424 -7.45 6.47 13.69
C ARG A 424 -8.76 7.15 13.30
N ARG A 425 -9.56 7.61 14.27
CA ARG A 425 -10.80 8.38 14.01
C ARG A 425 -10.54 9.66 13.22
N LEU A 426 -9.32 10.19 13.25
CA LEU A 426 -8.92 11.43 12.58
C LEU A 426 -8.31 11.20 11.19
N ILE A 427 -8.18 9.96 10.70
CA ILE A 427 -7.55 9.66 9.41
C ILE A 427 -8.23 10.40 8.24
N GLN A 428 -9.55 10.58 8.33
CA GLN A 428 -10.32 11.32 7.33
C GLN A 428 -9.98 12.83 7.30
N SER A 429 -9.43 13.36 8.39
CA SER A 429 -8.98 14.76 8.51
C SER A 429 -7.47 14.80 8.75
N ARG A 430 -6.68 14.63 7.68
CA ARG A 430 -5.20 14.63 7.76
C ARG A 430 -4.63 15.90 8.40
N ILE A 431 -5.27 17.05 8.21
CA ILE A 431 -4.83 18.33 8.79
C ILE A 431 -5.00 18.28 10.31
N CYS A 432 -6.19 17.90 10.78
CA CYS A 432 -6.46 17.77 12.21
C CYS A 432 -5.57 16.70 12.86
N LEU A 433 -5.41 15.53 12.21
CA LEU A 433 -4.53 14.47 12.70
C LEU A 433 -3.08 14.95 12.89
N LYS A 434 -2.54 15.71 11.93
CA LYS A 434 -1.18 16.29 12.05
C LYS A 434 -1.07 17.25 13.24
N SER A 435 -2.02 18.18 13.38
CA SER A 435 -2.05 19.13 14.49
C SER A 435 -2.19 18.42 15.84
N VAL A 436 -3.14 17.50 15.97
CA VAL A 436 -3.36 16.70 17.18
C VAL A 436 -2.16 15.83 17.54
N ALA A 437 -1.54 15.20 16.56
CA ALA A 437 -0.33 14.41 16.76
C ALA A 437 0.81 15.28 17.28
N SER A 438 0.98 16.49 16.74
CA SER A 438 2.03 17.42 17.19
C SER A 438 1.86 17.81 18.66
N LEU A 439 0.62 18.05 19.09
CA LEU A 439 0.26 18.36 20.48
C LEU A 439 0.38 17.14 21.41
N SER A 440 0.23 15.94 20.85
CA SER A 440 0.32 14.67 21.60
C SER A 440 1.72 14.06 21.60
N ASN A 441 2.72 14.72 21.00
CA ASN A 441 4.04 14.15 20.73
C ASN A 441 4.72 13.58 21.99
N THR A 442 4.60 14.26 23.13
CA THR A 442 5.18 13.82 24.41
C THR A 442 4.55 12.54 24.97
N ARG A 443 3.32 12.20 24.55
CA ARG A 443 2.56 11.03 25.02
C ARG A 443 2.57 9.86 24.04
N LEU A 444 2.98 10.06 22.78
CA LEU A 444 2.98 8.98 21.77
C LEU A 444 3.77 7.75 22.24
N ALA A 445 4.94 7.95 22.87
CA ALA A 445 5.75 6.86 23.44
C ALA A 445 5.06 6.11 24.60
N SER A 446 4.06 6.70 25.25
CA SER A 446 3.35 6.09 26.38
C SER A 446 2.13 5.27 25.95
N PHE A 447 1.70 5.39 24.70
CA PHE A 447 0.55 4.65 24.20
C PHE A 447 0.88 3.16 24.08
N ALA A 448 -0.09 2.30 24.39
CA ALA A 448 0.06 0.87 24.22
C ALA A 448 0.16 0.52 22.72
N TYR A 449 0.90 -0.55 22.40
CA TYR A 449 0.96 -1.06 21.03
C TYR A 449 -0.44 -1.52 20.57
N GLU A 450 -0.80 -1.16 19.34
CA GLU A 450 -2.02 -1.58 18.68
C GLU A 450 -1.68 -2.18 17.30
N SER A 451 -2.40 -3.23 16.89
CA SER A 451 -2.15 -3.91 15.62
C SER A 451 -2.40 -3.01 14.41
N ASN A 452 -1.75 -3.31 13.28
CA ASN A 452 -1.86 -2.56 12.03
C ASN A 452 -1.39 -1.09 12.15
N LEU A 453 -0.40 -0.80 12.98
CA LEU A 453 0.10 0.55 13.22
C LEU A 453 0.62 1.23 11.94
N HIS A 454 1.08 0.46 10.95
CA HIS A 454 1.53 0.95 9.64
C HIS A 454 0.48 1.84 8.95
N THR A 455 -0.82 1.56 9.14
CA THR A 455 -1.91 2.35 8.54
C THR A 455 -2.00 3.78 9.08
N LEU A 456 -1.50 4.00 10.30
CA LEU A 456 -1.50 5.30 10.97
C LEU A 456 -0.15 6.01 10.83
N ILE A 457 0.95 5.25 10.84
CA ILE A 457 2.34 5.75 10.84
C ILE A 457 2.61 6.80 9.76
N LEU A 458 2.11 6.59 8.53
CA LEU A 458 2.29 7.52 7.41
C LEU A 458 1.77 8.95 7.72
N SER A 459 0.80 9.05 8.62
CA SER A 459 0.18 10.34 8.97
C SER A 459 0.98 11.15 9.99
N PHE A 460 2.00 10.55 10.61
CA PHE A 460 2.88 11.19 11.58
C PHE A 460 4.11 11.82 10.91
N SER A 461 4.68 12.85 11.55
CA SER A 461 5.94 13.45 11.12
C SER A 461 7.11 12.50 11.30
N GLU A 462 8.24 12.75 10.63
CA GLU A 462 9.44 11.92 10.74
C GLU A 462 9.92 11.75 12.20
N ALA A 463 9.91 12.82 13.00
CA ALA A 463 10.27 12.76 14.41
C ALA A 463 9.30 11.89 15.24
N GLN A 464 8.00 11.94 14.92
CA GLN A 464 6.99 11.12 15.59
C GLN A 464 7.09 9.65 15.20
N GLN A 465 7.29 9.37 13.90
CA GLN A 465 7.52 8.02 13.41
C GLN A 465 8.74 7.40 14.11
N GLN A 466 9.81 8.17 14.29
CA GLN A 466 11.00 7.72 15.02
C GLN A 466 10.66 7.28 16.45
N VAL A 467 9.95 8.13 17.21
CA VAL A 467 9.53 7.82 18.60
C VAL A 467 8.68 6.54 18.65
N ILE A 468 7.73 6.40 17.72
CA ILE A 468 6.83 5.25 17.65
C ILE A 468 7.61 3.96 17.35
N VAL A 469 8.47 3.98 16.33
CA VAL A 469 9.29 2.83 15.92
C VAL A 469 10.27 2.43 17.01
N GLU A 470 10.91 3.40 17.68
CA GLU A 470 11.83 3.16 18.78
C GLU A 470 11.15 2.47 19.96
N THR A 471 10.01 3.02 20.38
CA THR A 471 9.22 2.55 21.51
C THR A 471 8.65 1.16 21.27
N HIS A 472 8.05 0.93 20.10
CA HIS A 472 7.31 -0.30 19.80
C HIS A 472 8.08 -1.30 18.95
N TYR A 473 9.40 -1.14 18.82
CA TYR A 473 10.25 -1.98 17.98
C TYR A 473 9.98 -3.49 18.12
N LYS A 474 9.90 -4.00 19.35
CA LYS A 474 9.71 -5.44 19.60
C LYS A 474 8.38 -5.96 19.07
N ASP A 475 7.30 -5.20 19.31
CA ASP A 475 5.96 -5.57 18.85
C ASP A 475 5.82 -5.44 17.34
N LEU A 476 6.43 -4.40 16.74
CA LEU A 476 6.49 -4.23 15.29
C LEU A 476 7.18 -5.42 14.62
N ILE A 477 8.38 -5.81 15.05
CA ILE A 477 9.07 -6.96 14.44
C ILE A 477 8.31 -8.27 14.65
N ARG A 478 7.58 -8.43 15.76
CA ARG A 478 6.74 -9.61 15.99
C ARG A 478 5.56 -9.67 15.01
N GLU A 479 4.93 -8.53 14.69
CA GLU A 479 3.82 -8.45 13.74
C GLU A 479 4.29 -8.56 12.28
N TYR A 480 5.34 -7.82 11.92
CA TYR A 480 5.89 -7.74 10.56
C TYR A 480 7.08 -8.70 10.39
N ASN A 481 6.83 -9.98 10.67
CA ASN A 481 7.84 -11.04 10.77
C ASN A 481 8.16 -11.79 9.46
N ASP A 482 7.55 -11.40 8.35
CA ASP A 482 7.80 -11.93 7.01
C ASP A 482 8.05 -10.80 5.99
N ALA A 483 8.55 -11.15 4.82
CA ALA A 483 9.01 -10.18 3.83
C ALA A 483 7.89 -9.27 3.31
N ASP A 484 6.69 -9.80 3.09
CA ASP A 484 5.56 -9.04 2.52
C ASP A 484 4.99 -8.05 3.56
N LYS A 485 4.86 -8.51 4.81
CA LYS A 485 4.46 -7.64 5.91
C LYS A 485 5.51 -6.57 6.18
N LEU A 486 6.79 -6.93 6.23
CA LEU A 486 7.87 -5.97 6.44
C LEU A 486 7.91 -4.92 5.30
N LEU A 487 7.68 -5.32 4.06
CA LEU A 487 7.54 -4.39 2.93
C LEU A 487 6.38 -3.41 3.16
N THR A 488 5.25 -3.90 3.67
CA THR A 488 4.10 -3.08 4.00
C THR A 488 4.47 -2.00 5.03
N LEU A 489 5.12 -2.36 6.14
CA LEU A 489 5.57 -1.39 7.15
C LEU A 489 6.61 -0.40 6.58
N THR A 490 7.65 -0.92 5.93
CA THR A 490 8.78 -0.10 5.46
C THR A 490 8.38 0.89 4.38
N SER A 491 7.37 0.58 3.57
CA SER A 491 6.81 1.51 2.57
C SER A 491 6.13 2.75 3.16
N GLN A 492 5.76 2.72 4.45
CA GLN A 492 5.04 3.79 5.14
C GLN A 492 5.97 4.67 6.01
N LEU A 493 7.23 4.26 6.18
CA LEU A 493 8.19 4.92 7.05
C LEU A 493 9.00 5.98 6.31
N SER A 494 9.35 7.06 7.02
CA SER A 494 10.38 8.00 6.62
C SER A 494 11.75 7.32 6.52
N GLN A 495 12.67 7.92 5.78
CA GLN A 495 14.00 7.36 5.58
C GLN A 495 14.76 7.17 6.90
N ALA A 496 14.73 8.15 7.82
CA ALA A 496 15.43 8.03 9.10
C ALA A 496 14.86 6.89 9.97
N SER A 497 13.54 6.76 10.06
CA SER A 497 12.89 5.71 10.86
C SER A 497 13.04 4.33 10.23
N LEU A 498 13.05 4.26 8.90
CA LEU A 498 13.37 3.06 8.15
C LEU A 498 14.81 2.61 8.41
N ASP A 499 15.77 3.52 8.35
CA ASP A 499 17.19 3.20 8.58
C ASP A 499 17.43 2.75 10.02
N PHE A 500 16.77 3.38 11.00
CA PHE A 500 16.79 2.93 12.38
C PHE A 500 16.22 1.51 12.54
N LEU A 501 15.02 1.26 12.00
CA LEU A 501 14.37 -0.06 12.06
C LEU A 501 15.29 -1.13 11.45
N ARG A 502 15.85 -0.86 10.27
CA ARG A 502 16.77 -1.78 9.56
C ARG A 502 18.02 -2.10 10.37
N ARG A 503 18.69 -1.08 10.93
CA ARG A 503 19.90 -1.28 11.75
C ARG A 503 19.60 -2.10 13.01
N LYS A 504 18.56 -1.74 13.75
CA LYS A 504 18.18 -2.43 14.99
C LYS A 504 17.71 -3.86 14.72
N TYR A 505 17.03 -4.08 13.61
CA TYR A 505 16.62 -5.41 13.19
C TYR A 505 17.79 -6.28 12.78
N ALA A 506 18.73 -5.74 11.99
CA ALA A 506 19.98 -6.44 11.67
C ALA A 506 20.78 -6.79 12.93
N GLU A 507 20.86 -5.91 13.92
CA GLU A 507 21.51 -6.17 15.21
C GLU A 507 20.84 -7.27 16.02
N THR A 508 19.51 -7.41 15.90
CA THR A 508 18.77 -8.49 16.57
C THR A 508 18.96 -9.83 15.87
N LEU A 509 19.14 -9.83 14.54
CA LEU A 509 19.26 -11.06 13.73
C LEU A 509 20.69 -11.59 13.64
N ALA A 510 21.71 -10.73 13.66
CA ALA A 510 23.11 -11.14 13.50
C ALA A 510 23.60 -12.19 14.53
N PRO A 511 23.22 -12.13 15.82
CA PRO A 511 23.61 -13.14 16.80
C PRO A 511 23.14 -14.57 16.44
N ASP A 512 21.96 -14.69 15.84
CA ASP A 512 21.32 -15.97 15.49
C ASP A 512 21.96 -16.66 14.27
N ILE A 513 22.85 -15.97 13.55
CA ILE A 513 23.54 -16.53 12.40
C ILE A 513 24.79 -17.29 12.87
N CYS A 514 24.74 -18.61 12.77
CA CYS A 514 25.86 -19.51 13.09
C CYS A 514 26.37 -20.28 11.86
N SER A 515 25.58 -20.33 10.78
CA SER A 515 25.91 -21.05 9.55
C SER A 515 25.49 -20.31 8.29
N VAL A 516 26.00 -20.75 7.13
CA VAL A 516 25.56 -20.24 5.83
C VAL A 516 24.12 -20.65 5.50
N GLU A 517 23.62 -21.75 6.09
CA GLU A 517 22.22 -22.14 5.91
C GLU A 517 21.26 -21.19 6.65
N ASP A 518 21.67 -20.69 7.82
CA ASP A 518 20.92 -19.65 8.54
C ASP A 518 20.81 -18.37 7.71
N LEU A 519 21.89 -18.01 7.01
CA LEU A 519 21.91 -16.89 6.06
C LEU A 519 20.97 -17.14 4.87
N CYS A 520 20.99 -18.33 4.29
CA CYS A 520 20.08 -18.72 3.21
C CYS A 520 18.61 -18.59 3.67
N ASN A 521 18.30 -19.05 4.89
CA ASN A 521 16.96 -18.95 5.46
C ASN A 521 16.54 -17.51 5.76
N LEU A 522 17.49 -16.67 6.19
CA LEU A 522 17.26 -15.25 6.42
C LEU A 522 16.82 -14.53 5.14
N THR A 523 17.39 -14.90 3.98
CA THR A 523 17.04 -14.27 2.69
C THR A 523 15.59 -14.46 2.25
N LYS A 524 14.88 -15.44 2.84
CA LYS A 524 13.45 -15.66 2.62
C LYS A 524 12.56 -14.77 3.51
N LYS A 525 13.13 -14.16 4.55
CA LYS A 525 12.41 -13.40 5.58
C LYS A 525 12.55 -11.88 5.45
N VAL A 526 13.70 -11.39 4.95
CA VAL A 526 14.02 -9.95 4.96
C VAL A 526 14.54 -9.46 3.61
N ASP A 527 14.53 -8.14 3.42
CA ASP A 527 15.03 -7.50 2.20
C ASP A 527 16.57 -7.53 2.10
N GLY A 528 17.09 -7.24 0.89
CA GLY A 528 18.53 -7.22 0.63
C GLY A 528 19.32 -6.19 1.47
N MET A 529 18.70 -5.08 1.87
CA MET A 529 19.37 -4.01 2.62
C MET A 529 19.60 -4.43 4.08
N ILE A 530 18.66 -5.15 4.69
CA ILE A 530 18.83 -5.75 6.02
C ILE A 530 19.88 -6.85 5.96
N ILE A 531 19.89 -7.68 4.91
CA ILE A 531 20.92 -8.71 4.71
C ILE A 531 22.31 -8.08 4.70
N ASP A 532 22.51 -6.99 3.95
CA ASP A 532 23.79 -6.28 3.91
C ASP A 532 24.24 -5.77 5.28
N LEU A 533 23.32 -5.21 6.08
CA LEU A 533 23.60 -4.75 7.44
C LEU A 533 23.92 -5.90 8.40
N VAL A 534 23.24 -7.04 8.25
CA VAL A 534 23.56 -8.26 9.02
C VAL A 534 24.98 -8.72 8.70
N PHE A 535 25.36 -8.76 7.43
CA PHE A 535 26.71 -9.16 7.05
C PHE A 535 27.79 -8.21 7.54
N GLU A 536 27.52 -6.90 7.58
CA GLU A 536 28.44 -5.94 8.19
C GLU A 536 28.78 -6.29 9.64
N LYS A 537 27.80 -6.82 10.38
CA LYS A 537 27.95 -7.22 11.79
C LYS A 537 28.59 -8.60 11.98
N LEU A 538 28.69 -9.43 10.94
CA LEU A 538 29.23 -10.79 10.99
C LEU A 538 30.72 -10.89 10.59
N GLN A 539 31.42 -9.75 10.49
CA GLN A 539 32.82 -9.71 10.03
C GLN A 539 33.76 -10.60 10.87
N ASP A 540 33.53 -10.69 12.17
CA ASP A 540 34.24 -11.54 13.11
C ASP A 540 34.00 -13.04 12.86
N LYS A 541 32.83 -13.41 12.34
CA LYS A 541 32.44 -14.78 12.00
C LYS A 541 32.80 -15.21 10.56
N TYR A 542 33.33 -14.30 9.72
CA TYR A 542 33.76 -14.64 8.35
C TYR A 542 34.69 -15.85 8.28
N PRO A 543 35.66 -16.05 9.19
CA PRO A 543 36.54 -17.22 9.16
C PRO A 543 35.83 -18.56 9.24
N GLU A 544 34.77 -18.66 10.03
CA GLU A 544 33.98 -19.88 10.18
C GLU A 544 32.95 -20.01 9.04
N LEU A 545 32.20 -18.93 8.77
CA LEU A 545 31.12 -18.93 7.77
C LEU A 545 31.65 -19.11 6.34
N LEU A 546 32.76 -18.47 5.99
CA LEU A 546 33.35 -18.47 4.65
C LEU A 546 34.64 -19.33 4.60
N SER A 547 34.66 -20.40 5.39
CA SER A 547 35.81 -21.33 5.49
C SER A 547 35.99 -22.21 4.26
N THR A 548 34.92 -22.51 3.52
CA THR A 548 34.93 -23.43 2.37
C THR A 548 34.48 -22.75 1.07
N SER A 549 34.90 -23.31 -0.06
CA SER A 549 34.52 -22.82 -1.40
C SER A 549 33.01 -22.87 -1.64
N GLU A 550 32.33 -23.91 -1.16
CA GLU A 550 30.89 -24.06 -1.28
C GLU A 550 30.13 -22.99 -0.48
N ASN A 551 30.55 -22.75 0.76
CA ASN A 551 29.96 -21.74 1.63
C ASN A 551 30.16 -20.33 1.10
N ALA A 552 31.38 -20.02 0.63
CA ALA A 552 31.71 -18.76 -0.02
C ALA A 552 30.85 -18.53 -1.27
N LEU A 553 30.66 -19.55 -2.11
CA LEU A 553 29.85 -19.45 -3.31
C LEU A 553 28.35 -19.28 -2.98
N LYS A 554 27.84 -19.97 -1.96
CA LYS A 554 26.47 -19.78 -1.46
C LYS A 554 26.27 -18.34 -0.98
N ALA A 555 27.19 -17.80 -0.19
CA ALA A 555 27.12 -16.41 0.30
C ALA A 555 27.19 -15.38 -0.86
N LEU A 556 28.12 -15.54 -1.80
CA LEU A 556 28.34 -14.63 -2.94
C LEU A 556 27.10 -14.45 -3.84
N LYS A 557 26.26 -15.48 -3.99
CA LYS A 557 25.00 -15.41 -4.75
C LYS A 557 24.07 -14.30 -4.25
N PHE A 558 24.12 -13.98 -2.96
CA PHE A 558 23.20 -13.02 -2.34
C PHE A 558 23.67 -11.57 -2.48
N PHE A 559 24.98 -11.31 -2.54
CA PHE A 559 25.55 -9.95 -2.65
C PHE A 559 25.54 -9.37 -4.06
N SER A 560 25.75 -10.25 -5.05
CA SER A 560 25.90 -9.89 -6.47
C SER A 560 24.75 -9.10 -7.07
N ARG A 561 23.59 -9.06 -6.39
CA ARG A 561 22.40 -8.39 -6.91
C ARG A 561 22.24 -6.96 -6.41
N LYS A 562 22.70 -6.58 -5.19
CA LYS A 562 22.32 -5.28 -4.57
C LYS A 562 23.25 -4.69 -3.46
N GLY A 563 24.38 -5.29 -3.08
CA GLY A 563 25.00 -4.95 -1.78
C GLY A 563 26.40 -4.31 -1.75
N ASN A 564 26.58 -3.33 -0.84
CA ASN A 564 27.85 -2.61 -0.59
C ASN A 564 28.92 -3.46 0.15
N GLN A 565 28.54 -4.59 0.76
CA GLN A 565 29.48 -5.47 1.46
C GLN A 565 30.25 -6.42 0.52
N GLN A 566 29.91 -6.42 -0.78
CA GLN A 566 30.53 -7.28 -1.77
C GLN A 566 32.05 -7.12 -1.80
N GLU A 567 32.57 -5.90 -1.83
CA GLU A 567 34.02 -5.64 -1.86
C GLU A 567 34.73 -6.20 -0.62
N LYS A 568 34.17 -6.03 0.59
CA LYS A 568 34.79 -6.53 1.83
C LYS A 568 34.85 -8.05 1.87
N ILE A 569 33.78 -8.71 1.44
CA ILE A 569 33.72 -10.18 1.40
C ILE A 569 34.66 -10.72 0.32
N ILE A 570 34.72 -10.05 -0.83
CA ILE A 570 35.68 -10.39 -1.88
C ILE A 570 37.10 -10.23 -1.36
N CYS A 571 37.46 -9.12 -0.70
CA CYS A 571 38.78 -8.94 -0.09
C CYS A 571 39.12 -10.05 0.92
N TYR A 572 38.14 -10.51 1.69
CA TYR A 572 38.31 -11.61 2.64
C TYR A 572 38.55 -12.96 1.94
N ILE A 573 37.78 -13.27 0.90
CA ILE A 573 37.84 -14.55 0.19
C ILE A 573 39.05 -14.60 -0.77
N ASN A 574 39.50 -13.44 -1.28
CA ASN A 574 40.53 -13.31 -2.31
C ASN A 574 41.78 -14.19 -2.08
N PRO A 575 42.40 -14.21 -0.88
CA PRO A 575 43.58 -15.05 -0.62
C PRO A 575 43.33 -16.55 -0.77
N LYS A 576 42.09 -17.02 -0.55
CA LYS A 576 41.70 -18.44 -0.61
C LYS A 576 41.21 -18.87 -2.00
N LEU A 577 40.88 -17.92 -2.89
CA LEU A 577 40.32 -18.21 -4.21
C LEU A 577 41.21 -19.15 -5.03
N SER A 578 42.53 -18.93 -4.99
CA SER A 578 43.46 -19.75 -5.78
C SER A 578 43.61 -21.20 -5.31
N GLU A 579 43.20 -21.51 -4.09
CA GLU A 579 43.14 -22.88 -3.57
C GLU A 579 41.83 -23.57 -3.97
N TRP A 580 40.77 -22.78 -4.15
CA TRP A 580 39.41 -23.27 -4.39
C TRP A 580 39.05 -23.41 -5.87
N ILE A 581 39.71 -22.63 -6.73
CA ILE A 581 39.34 -22.54 -8.14
C ILE A 581 40.00 -23.66 -8.94
N THR A 582 39.16 -24.36 -9.69
CA THR A 582 39.53 -25.37 -10.68
C THR A 582 39.02 -24.93 -12.05
N PRO A 583 39.53 -25.51 -13.14
CA PRO A 583 38.99 -25.26 -14.48
C PRO A 583 37.48 -25.49 -14.60
N GLU A 584 36.92 -26.40 -13.78
CA GLU A 584 35.51 -26.78 -13.79
C GLU A 584 34.60 -25.76 -13.10
N ASN A 585 35.07 -25.13 -12.02
CA ASN A 585 34.27 -24.17 -11.24
C ASN A 585 34.59 -22.70 -11.57
N PHE A 586 35.60 -22.45 -12.41
CA PHE A 586 36.05 -21.12 -12.81
C PHE A 586 34.90 -20.24 -13.33
N CYS A 587 34.09 -20.75 -14.26
CA CYS A 587 32.98 -19.98 -14.84
C CYS A 587 31.94 -19.59 -13.79
N THR A 588 31.70 -20.45 -12.80
CA THR A 588 30.73 -20.19 -11.72
C THR A 588 31.22 -19.06 -10.81
N PHE A 589 32.50 -19.06 -10.43
CA PHE A 589 33.08 -17.96 -9.66
C PHE A 589 33.19 -16.67 -10.49
N ASN A 590 33.63 -16.78 -11.74
CA ASN A 590 33.75 -15.66 -12.66
C ASN A 590 32.40 -14.94 -12.82
N PHE A 591 31.31 -15.68 -12.99
CA PHE A 591 29.96 -15.09 -13.10
C PHE A 591 29.61 -14.15 -11.92
N TRP A 592 30.00 -14.49 -10.70
CA TRP A 592 29.69 -13.69 -9.50
C TRP A 592 30.75 -12.62 -9.18
N LEU A 593 31.95 -12.70 -9.77
CA LEU A 593 33.10 -11.84 -9.45
C LEU A 593 33.58 -10.94 -10.60
N VAL A 594 33.08 -11.15 -11.82
CA VAL A 594 33.55 -10.48 -13.06
C VAL A 594 33.39 -8.95 -13.05
N HIS A 595 32.51 -8.41 -12.21
CA HIS A 595 32.29 -6.96 -12.11
C HIS A 595 33.15 -6.28 -11.03
N SER A 596 33.87 -7.06 -10.21
CA SER A 596 34.54 -6.54 -9.01
C SER A 596 36.06 -6.67 -9.06
N ILE A 597 36.59 -7.68 -9.75
CA ILE A 597 38.03 -7.92 -9.90
C ILE A 597 38.31 -8.36 -11.34
N GLN A 598 39.50 -8.06 -11.86
CA GLN A 598 40.06 -8.76 -13.03
C GLN A 598 40.36 -10.22 -12.64
N PHE A 599 39.30 -10.99 -12.38
CA PHE A 599 39.37 -12.31 -11.76
C PHE A 599 40.27 -13.26 -12.55
N SER A 600 40.18 -13.22 -13.89
CA SER A 600 41.04 -14.00 -14.77
C SER A 600 42.53 -13.66 -14.64
N SER A 601 42.91 -12.39 -14.44
CA SER A 601 44.31 -12.01 -14.30
C SER A 601 44.88 -12.41 -12.96
N LEU A 602 44.13 -12.24 -11.87
CA LEU A 602 44.51 -12.70 -10.54
C LEU A 602 44.84 -14.19 -10.52
N ILE A 603 43.95 -15.02 -11.10
CA ILE A 603 44.15 -16.47 -11.15
C ILE A 603 45.33 -16.83 -12.06
N ALA A 604 45.44 -16.18 -13.22
CA ALA A 604 46.55 -16.42 -14.13
C ALA A 604 47.91 -16.02 -13.54
N ASP A 605 48.01 -14.91 -12.79
CA ASP A 605 49.24 -14.48 -12.12
C ASP A 605 49.68 -15.46 -11.03
N GLN A 606 48.72 -16.07 -10.31
CA GLN A 606 49.05 -17.12 -9.35
C GLN A 606 49.54 -18.40 -10.04
N ILE A 607 48.92 -18.80 -11.16
CA ILE A 607 49.39 -19.93 -11.97
C ILE A 607 50.80 -19.65 -12.48
N LYS A 608 51.04 -18.46 -13.05
CA LYS A 608 52.36 -17.99 -13.50
C LYS A 608 53.41 -18.11 -12.40
N SER A 609 53.08 -17.74 -11.16
CA SER A 609 54.02 -17.79 -10.02
C SER A 609 54.50 -19.21 -9.66
N ARG A 610 53.74 -20.24 -10.05
CA ARG A 610 54.04 -21.66 -9.78
C ARG A 610 54.78 -22.34 -10.93
N ILE A 611 54.88 -21.69 -12.09
CA ILE A 611 55.54 -22.22 -13.28
C ILE A 611 57.04 -21.92 -13.18
N ASN A 612 57.85 -22.97 -13.05
CA ASN A 612 59.31 -22.89 -12.92
C ASN A 612 60.07 -23.60 -14.05
N SER A 613 59.36 -24.24 -14.98
CA SER A 613 59.91 -24.93 -16.13
C SER A 613 58.89 -24.98 -17.28
N PHE A 614 59.40 -25.26 -18.49
CA PHE A 614 58.56 -25.42 -19.67
C PHE A 614 57.57 -26.59 -19.56
N ASP A 615 57.96 -27.70 -18.93
CA ASP A 615 57.06 -28.85 -18.73
C ASP A 615 55.91 -28.52 -17.77
N THR A 616 56.20 -27.79 -16.68
CA THR A 616 55.18 -27.31 -15.74
C THR A 616 54.25 -26.31 -16.41
N TRP A 617 54.80 -25.40 -17.23
CA TRP A 617 54.02 -24.47 -18.05
C TRP A 617 53.06 -25.24 -18.99
N LYS A 618 53.57 -26.23 -19.72
CA LYS A 618 52.80 -27.02 -20.70
C LYS A 618 51.64 -27.76 -20.03
N MET A 619 51.88 -28.35 -18.86
CA MET A 619 50.85 -29.03 -18.07
C MET A 619 49.72 -28.08 -17.66
N GLU A 620 50.04 -26.90 -17.12
CA GLU A 620 49.03 -25.91 -16.74
C GLU A 620 48.33 -25.29 -17.96
N TYR A 621 49.05 -25.06 -19.06
CA TYR A 621 48.48 -24.56 -20.31
C TYR A 621 47.40 -25.49 -20.89
N ILE A 622 47.63 -26.80 -20.81
CA ILE A 622 46.65 -27.84 -21.20
C ILE A 622 45.49 -27.90 -20.20
N ARG A 623 45.79 -27.90 -18.89
CA ARG A 623 44.79 -27.97 -17.82
C ARG A 623 43.75 -26.85 -17.92
N TRP A 624 44.17 -25.66 -18.30
CA TRP A 624 43.31 -24.48 -18.46
C TRP A 624 42.81 -24.28 -19.89
N GLY A 625 42.93 -25.28 -20.77
CA GLY A 625 42.69 -25.12 -22.20
C GLY A 625 41.27 -24.76 -22.64
N LYS A 626 40.30 -24.82 -21.73
CA LYS A 626 38.92 -24.39 -21.98
C LYS A 626 38.64 -22.94 -21.57
N ILE A 627 39.60 -22.25 -20.93
CA ILE A 627 39.44 -20.90 -20.40
C ILE A 627 40.38 -19.95 -21.18
N ASP A 628 39.83 -19.27 -22.19
CA ASP A 628 40.59 -18.44 -23.14
C ASP A 628 41.33 -17.27 -22.46
N GLU A 629 40.76 -16.69 -21.40
CA GLU A 629 41.35 -15.58 -20.67
C GLU A 629 42.65 -16.01 -19.97
N ILE A 630 42.67 -17.21 -19.37
CA ILE A 630 43.86 -17.75 -18.72
C ILE A 630 44.87 -18.23 -19.78
N GLN A 631 44.41 -18.90 -20.85
CA GLN A 631 45.29 -19.32 -21.95
C GLN A 631 45.99 -18.13 -22.62
N THR A 632 45.33 -16.98 -22.73
CA THR A 632 45.94 -15.77 -23.30
C THR A 632 47.12 -15.30 -22.46
N ILE A 633 46.96 -15.26 -21.13
CA ILE A 633 47.98 -14.79 -20.20
C ILE A 633 49.15 -15.79 -20.11
N LEU A 634 48.88 -17.10 -20.16
CA LEU A 634 49.92 -18.14 -20.20
C LEU A 634 50.66 -18.17 -21.55
N ARG A 635 50.00 -17.80 -22.65
CA ARG A 635 50.65 -17.68 -23.97
C ARG A 635 51.61 -16.49 -24.02
N GLU A 636 51.29 -15.38 -23.37
CA GLU A 636 52.24 -14.27 -23.20
C GLU A 636 53.49 -14.73 -22.43
N GLN A 637 53.30 -15.51 -21.35
CA GLN A 637 54.43 -16.08 -20.60
C GLN A 637 55.31 -17.00 -21.45
N LEU A 638 54.72 -17.81 -22.33
CA LEU A 638 55.47 -18.64 -23.27
C LEU A 638 56.43 -17.80 -24.13
N ILE A 639 55.94 -16.69 -24.65
CA ILE A 639 56.70 -15.80 -25.54
C ILE A 639 57.79 -15.07 -24.74
N ASP A 640 57.48 -14.61 -23.53
CA ASP A 640 58.40 -13.79 -22.74
C ASP A 640 59.47 -14.61 -22.01
N GLN A 641 59.13 -15.81 -21.51
CA GLN A 641 60.00 -16.59 -20.61
C GLN A 641 60.51 -17.90 -21.19
N PHE A 642 59.76 -18.54 -22.10
CA PHE A 642 60.08 -19.88 -22.63
C PHE A 642 60.27 -19.89 -24.15
N SER A 643 60.62 -18.76 -24.74
CA SER A 643 60.74 -18.62 -26.20
C SER A 643 61.92 -19.41 -26.78
N THR A 644 62.95 -19.70 -25.98
CA THR A 644 64.13 -20.46 -26.41
C THR A 644 63.95 -21.97 -26.35
N GLU A 645 62.99 -22.43 -25.57
CA GLU A 645 62.64 -23.82 -25.33
C GLU A 645 61.73 -24.36 -26.45
N LEU A 646 61.03 -23.46 -27.13
CA LEU A 646 60.25 -23.76 -28.32
C LEU A 646 61.13 -23.57 -29.57
N ASN A 647 62.04 -24.53 -29.80
CA ASN A 647 63.10 -24.44 -30.82
C ASN A 647 62.96 -25.42 -31.99
N ASP A 648 62.02 -26.35 -31.93
CA ASP A 648 61.76 -27.34 -32.97
C ASP A 648 60.28 -27.45 -33.34
N GLY A 649 60.01 -27.97 -34.53
CA GLY A 649 58.66 -28.07 -35.09
C GLY A 649 57.74 -29.04 -34.33
N ALA A 650 58.27 -30.12 -33.74
CA ALA A 650 57.46 -31.10 -33.02
C ALA A 650 56.96 -30.53 -31.68
N THR A 651 57.81 -29.78 -30.99
CA THR A 651 57.43 -29.06 -29.77
C THR A 651 56.39 -27.97 -30.08
N LEU A 652 56.59 -27.20 -31.17
CA LEU A 652 55.60 -26.23 -31.64
C LEU A 652 54.25 -26.88 -31.93
N GLN A 653 54.25 -28.02 -32.61
CA GLN A 653 53.03 -28.74 -32.95
C GLN A 653 52.24 -29.14 -31.71
N SER A 654 52.91 -29.74 -30.72
CA SER A 654 52.25 -30.17 -29.48
C SER A 654 51.61 -29.00 -28.72
N VAL A 655 52.21 -27.80 -28.76
CA VAL A 655 51.65 -26.60 -28.12
C VAL A 655 50.46 -26.04 -28.91
N VAL A 656 50.59 -25.95 -30.25
CA VAL A 656 49.52 -25.43 -31.13
C VAL A 656 48.27 -26.31 -31.05
N GLU A 657 48.43 -27.63 -30.97
CA GLU A 657 47.30 -28.56 -30.80
C GLU A 657 46.55 -28.34 -29.48
N ALA A 658 47.27 -27.99 -28.41
CA ALA A 658 46.72 -27.67 -27.09
C ALA A 658 46.15 -26.24 -26.95
N THR A 659 46.43 -25.36 -27.91
CA THR A 659 45.89 -23.99 -27.94
C THR A 659 44.46 -23.97 -28.48
N SER A 660 43.62 -23.09 -27.94
CA SER A 660 42.25 -22.89 -28.45
C SER A 660 42.24 -22.51 -29.94
N PRO A 661 41.26 -22.99 -30.74
CA PRO A 661 41.29 -22.87 -32.21
C PRO A 661 41.49 -21.45 -32.75
N VAL A 662 40.92 -20.45 -32.05
CA VAL A 662 40.99 -19.03 -32.43
C VAL A 662 42.39 -18.45 -32.19
N ALA A 663 43.11 -18.97 -31.20
CA ALA A 663 44.43 -18.49 -30.80
C ALA A 663 45.61 -19.15 -31.54
N ARG A 664 45.36 -20.27 -32.24
CA ARG A 664 46.40 -21.05 -32.94
C ARG A 664 47.17 -20.22 -33.96
N ILE A 665 46.47 -19.40 -34.76
CA ILE A 665 47.11 -18.59 -35.81
C ILE A 665 48.09 -17.56 -35.23
N THR A 666 47.76 -16.98 -34.08
CA THR A 666 48.60 -16.01 -33.38
C THR A 666 49.87 -16.69 -32.87
N LEU A 667 49.76 -17.88 -32.28
CA LEU A 667 50.93 -18.64 -31.83
C LEU A 667 51.82 -19.05 -33.01
N ILE A 668 51.22 -19.55 -34.09
CA ILE A 668 51.93 -19.92 -35.31
C ILE A 668 52.66 -18.71 -35.93
N SER A 669 52.08 -17.51 -35.85
CA SER A 669 52.70 -16.30 -36.40
C SER A 669 54.02 -15.93 -35.74
N GLN A 670 54.14 -16.15 -34.43
CA GLN A 670 55.33 -15.84 -33.65
C GLN A 670 56.47 -16.81 -33.95
N TYR A 671 56.14 -18.09 -34.17
CA TYR A 671 57.12 -19.16 -34.41
C TYR A 671 57.18 -19.63 -35.86
N LYS A 672 56.74 -18.79 -36.81
CA LYS A 672 56.66 -19.16 -38.24
C LYS A 672 57.96 -19.67 -38.86
N LYS A 673 59.11 -19.29 -38.31
CA LYS A 673 60.45 -19.75 -38.76
C LYS A 673 60.70 -21.23 -38.48
N LEU A 674 59.99 -21.83 -37.52
CA LEU A 674 60.10 -23.26 -37.20
C LEU A 674 59.30 -24.14 -38.18
N ILE A 675 58.49 -23.53 -39.05
CA ILE A 675 57.72 -24.22 -40.10
C ILE A 675 58.61 -24.38 -41.32
N ASN A 676 59.47 -25.40 -41.27
CA ASN A 676 60.50 -25.64 -42.28
C ASN A 676 60.21 -26.86 -43.19
N SER A 677 59.10 -27.56 -42.98
CA SER A 677 58.71 -28.73 -43.78
C SER A 677 57.27 -28.64 -44.28
N LYS A 678 57.03 -29.29 -45.42
CA LYS A 678 55.69 -29.41 -46.04
C LYS A 678 54.72 -30.16 -45.13
N GLU A 679 55.20 -31.16 -44.39
CA GLU A 679 54.42 -31.93 -43.44
C GLU A 679 53.89 -31.06 -42.29
N LEU A 680 54.75 -30.24 -41.68
CA LEU A 680 54.36 -29.37 -40.58
C LEU A 680 53.39 -28.28 -41.06
N PHE A 681 53.65 -27.72 -42.23
CA PHE A 681 52.77 -26.74 -42.88
C PHE A 681 51.35 -27.29 -43.12
N THR A 682 51.25 -28.49 -43.71
CA THR A 682 49.96 -29.13 -43.99
C THR A 682 49.25 -29.59 -42.72
N GLN A 683 49.96 -30.01 -41.67
CA GLN A 683 49.37 -30.35 -40.38
C GLN A 683 48.73 -29.14 -39.71
N PHE A 684 49.39 -27.97 -39.72
CA PHE A 684 48.80 -26.74 -39.19
C PHE A 684 47.62 -26.25 -40.03
N ALA A 685 47.67 -26.38 -41.36
CA ALA A 685 46.53 -26.08 -42.21
C ALA A 685 45.29 -26.94 -41.88
N LYS A 686 45.46 -28.20 -41.45
CA LYS A 686 44.35 -29.09 -41.05
C LYS A 686 43.66 -28.68 -39.75
N ILE A 687 44.42 -28.19 -38.77
CA ILE A 687 43.91 -27.87 -37.42
C ILE A 687 43.46 -26.41 -37.28
N LEU A 688 43.75 -25.56 -38.27
CA LEU A 688 43.33 -24.16 -38.28
C LEU A 688 41.86 -24.02 -38.75
N PRO A 689 41.06 -23.15 -38.11
CA PRO A 689 39.75 -22.76 -38.61
C PRO A 689 39.83 -22.16 -40.02
N GLU A 690 38.81 -22.39 -40.86
CA GLU A 690 38.79 -21.97 -42.28
C GLU A 690 39.08 -20.47 -42.46
N GLN A 691 38.53 -19.64 -41.58
CA GLN A 691 38.78 -18.20 -41.56
C GLN A 691 40.26 -17.82 -41.41
N CYS A 692 41.06 -18.61 -40.68
CA CYS A 692 42.46 -18.33 -40.41
C CYS A 692 43.40 -18.78 -41.55
N LYS A 693 42.91 -19.62 -42.46
CA LYS A 693 43.74 -20.26 -43.49
C LYS A 693 44.31 -19.29 -44.53
N GLN A 694 43.55 -18.26 -44.90
CA GLN A 694 44.03 -17.22 -45.82
C GLN A 694 45.20 -16.42 -45.20
N ALA A 695 45.09 -16.07 -43.92
CA ALA A 695 46.17 -15.39 -43.18
C ALA A 695 47.40 -16.30 -43.05
N TYR A 696 47.19 -17.59 -42.82
CA TYR A 696 48.25 -18.59 -42.77
C TYR A 696 49.03 -18.70 -44.09
N LEU A 697 48.34 -18.74 -45.23
CA LEU A 697 48.96 -18.75 -46.57
C LEU A 697 49.81 -17.51 -46.86
N ARG A 698 49.43 -16.34 -46.35
CA ARG A 698 50.19 -15.11 -46.60
C ARG A 698 51.42 -14.99 -45.70
N MET A 699 51.40 -15.68 -44.56
CA MET A 699 52.37 -15.52 -43.49
C MET A 699 53.57 -16.47 -43.63
N ILE A 700 53.33 -17.69 -44.13
CA ILE A 700 54.36 -18.71 -44.35
C ILE A 700 54.84 -18.63 -45.79
N GLU A 701 56.14 -18.77 -46.02
CA GLU A 701 56.76 -18.84 -47.35
C GLU A 701 56.53 -20.23 -47.96
N TRP A 702 55.26 -20.60 -48.16
CA TRP A 702 54.84 -21.92 -48.62
C TRP A 702 55.23 -22.20 -50.08
N GLU A 703 55.62 -21.17 -50.82
CA GLU A 703 56.24 -21.28 -52.16
C GLU A 703 57.47 -22.19 -52.17
N ARG A 704 58.17 -22.33 -51.04
CA ARG A 704 59.30 -23.26 -50.90
C ARG A 704 58.90 -24.73 -50.90
N PHE A 705 57.61 -25.04 -50.71
CA PHE A 705 57.09 -26.41 -50.62
C PHE A 705 56.39 -26.89 -51.91
N ALA A 706 56.30 -26.04 -52.94
CA ALA A 706 55.70 -26.39 -54.24
C ALA A 706 56.65 -26.03 -55.39
N GLY A 707 57.26 -27.04 -56.02
CA GLY A 707 58.13 -26.91 -57.19
C GLY A 707 57.53 -27.46 -58.49
N SER A 708 56.23 -27.79 -58.47
CA SER A 708 55.46 -28.29 -59.60
C SER A 708 53.97 -27.97 -59.46
N ILE A 709 53.21 -28.04 -60.56
CA ILE A 709 51.74 -27.89 -60.54
C ILE A 709 51.08 -28.94 -59.65
N ASP A 710 51.58 -30.18 -59.61
CA ASP A 710 50.98 -31.24 -58.80
C ASP A 710 51.20 -31.01 -57.30
N GLU A 711 52.40 -30.56 -56.90
CA GLU A 711 52.66 -30.17 -55.50
C GLU A 711 51.86 -28.93 -55.09
N LEU A 712 51.63 -27.99 -56.02
CA LEU A 712 50.74 -26.85 -55.80
C LEU A 712 49.29 -27.31 -55.57
N LYS A 713 48.80 -28.30 -56.35
CA LYS A 713 47.46 -28.90 -56.15
C LYS A 713 47.35 -29.64 -54.82
N GLU A 714 48.41 -30.33 -54.39
CA GLU A 714 48.45 -30.99 -53.08
C GLU A 714 48.35 -29.99 -51.93
N ILE A 715 49.07 -28.86 -52.00
CA ILE A 715 48.91 -27.77 -51.03
C ILE A 715 47.50 -27.21 -51.14
N ALA A 716 46.99 -27.02 -52.36
CA ALA A 716 45.68 -26.44 -52.59
C ALA A 716 44.51 -27.25 -52.06
N ALA A 717 44.67 -28.56 -51.89
CA ALA A 717 43.64 -29.40 -51.26
C ALA A 717 43.28 -28.97 -49.82
N PHE A 718 44.14 -28.20 -49.14
CA PHE A 718 43.90 -27.74 -47.77
C PHE A 718 43.24 -26.34 -47.68
N PHE A 719 43.09 -25.64 -48.80
CA PHE A 719 42.65 -24.25 -48.88
C PHE A 719 41.57 -24.09 -49.97
N GLN A 720 40.87 -22.95 -49.97
CA GLN A 720 39.99 -22.62 -51.09
C GLN A 720 40.81 -22.24 -52.33
N TRP A 721 40.43 -22.78 -53.49
CA TRP A 721 41.15 -22.57 -54.74
C TRP A 721 41.29 -21.09 -55.09
N ASP A 722 40.23 -20.30 -54.95
CA ASP A 722 40.23 -18.86 -55.21
C ASP A 722 41.26 -18.10 -54.35
N GLN A 723 41.50 -18.55 -53.11
CA GLN A 723 42.50 -17.93 -52.22
C GLN A 723 43.93 -18.19 -52.73
N ILE A 724 44.19 -19.39 -53.23
CA ILE A 724 45.49 -19.75 -53.80
C ILE A 724 45.68 -19.06 -55.15
N GLN A 725 44.68 -19.09 -56.04
CA GLN A 725 44.74 -18.41 -57.34
C GLN A 725 45.09 -16.93 -57.23
N SER A 726 44.51 -16.23 -56.24
CA SER A 726 44.83 -14.82 -55.99
C SER A 726 46.29 -14.55 -55.61
N LEU A 727 47.01 -15.57 -55.12
CA LEU A 727 48.41 -15.47 -54.68
C LEU A 727 49.39 -16.04 -55.71
N ILE A 728 48.96 -16.93 -56.63
CA ILE A 728 49.82 -17.58 -57.62
C ILE A 728 50.60 -16.54 -58.45
N SER A 729 49.93 -15.53 -59.00
CA SER A 729 50.57 -14.49 -59.83
C SER A 729 51.62 -13.66 -59.09
N THR A 730 51.52 -13.58 -57.76
CA THR A 730 52.43 -12.78 -56.92
C THR A 730 53.56 -13.59 -56.30
N ARG A 731 53.50 -14.92 -56.35
CA ARG A 731 54.41 -15.81 -55.60
C ARG A 731 55.12 -16.86 -56.45
N PHE A 732 54.62 -17.15 -57.64
CA PHE A 732 55.22 -18.13 -58.55
C PHE A 732 55.46 -17.53 -59.94
N SER A 733 56.47 -18.04 -60.63
CA SER A 733 56.62 -17.92 -62.08
C SER A 733 56.37 -19.28 -62.76
N ALA A 734 56.11 -19.25 -64.08
CA ALA A 734 55.96 -20.47 -64.88
C ALA A 734 57.18 -21.41 -64.73
N GLU A 735 58.39 -20.83 -64.66
CA GLU A 735 59.65 -21.56 -64.43
C GLU A 735 59.72 -22.23 -63.05
N GLN A 736 59.26 -21.56 -61.99
CA GLN A 736 59.30 -22.09 -60.62
C GLN A 736 58.35 -23.29 -60.44
N LEU A 737 57.23 -23.31 -61.17
CA LEU A 737 56.26 -24.42 -61.18
C LEU A 737 56.54 -25.45 -62.28
N LYS A 738 57.63 -25.29 -63.04
CA LYS A 738 58.04 -26.16 -64.15
C LYS A 738 56.90 -26.41 -65.15
N CYS A 739 56.21 -25.35 -65.54
CA CYS A 739 55.08 -25.41 -66.45
C CYS A 739 55.25 -24.45 -67.63
N THR A 740 54.46 -24.66 -68.68
CA THR A 740 54.40 -23.73 -69.81
C THR A 740 53.66 -22.44 -69.43
N GLU A 741 53.94 -21.34 -70.12
CA GLU A 741 53.24 -20.05 -69.90
C GLU A 741 51.71 -20.16 -70.12
N GLU A 742 51.29 -21.06 -70.99
CA GLU A 742 49.87 -21.36 -71.25
C GLU A 742 49.22 -22.09 -70.06
N GLU A 743 49.91 -23.09 -69.50
CA GLU A 743 49.47 -23.80 -68.29
C GLU A 743 49.48 -22.88 -67.06
N PHE A 744 50.48 -21.99 -66.95
CA PHE A 744 50.56 -21.00 -65.88
C PHE A 744 49.43 -19.97 -65.96
N SER A 745 49.13 -19.47 -67.17
CA SER A 745 48.04 -18.53 -67.40
C SER A 745 46.67 -19.12 -67.06
N ALA A 746 46.47 -20.43 -67.25
CA ALA A 746 45.24 -21.13 -66.87
C ALA A 746 45.04 -21.24 -65.34
N LEU A 747 46.07 -20.99 -64.54
CA LEU A 747 45.99 -21.00 -63.07
C LEU A 747 45.56 -19.65 -62.48
N LEU A 748 45.61 -18.56 -63.27
CA LEU A 748 45.30 -17.20 -62.82
C LEU A 748 43.78 -16.90 -62.83
N PRO A 749 43.28 -16.05 -61.92
CA PRO A 749 41.87 -15.68 -61.89
C PRO A 749 41.49 -14.78 -63.07
N GLY A 750 40.33 -15.03 -63.70
CA GLY A 750 39.72 -14.09 -64.64
C GLY A 750 38.98 -12.97 -63.91
N HIS A 751 39.14 -11.72 -64.34
CA HIS A 751 38.45 -10.56 -63.73
C HIS A 751 36.94 -10.64 -63.93
N SER A 752 36.17 -10.35 -62.86
CA SER A 752 34.71 -10.31 -62.92
C SER A 752 34.22 -8.92 -63.42
N PRO A 753 33.04 -8.82 -64.03
CA PRO A 753 32.46 -7.53 -64.45
C PRO A 753 32.31 -6.51 -63.30
N GLU A 754 32.14 -7.01 -62.07
CA GLU A 754 32.05 -6.18 -60.85
C GLU A 754 33.41 -5.58 -60.47
N GLU A 755 34.52 -6.27 -60.74
CA GLU A 755 35.87 -5.72 -60.53
C GLU A 755 36.20 -4.61 -61.54
N ASP A 756 35.80 -4.77 -62.80
CA ASP A 756 35.96 -3.73 -63.83
C ASP A 756 35.18 -2.46 -63.49
N GLU A 757 33.97 -2.62 -62.94
CA GLU A 757 33.13 -1.49 -62.50
C GLU A 757 33.68 -0.81 -61.23
N LEU A 758 34.27 -1.59 -60.30
CA LEU A 758 34.94 -1.06 -59.11
C LEU A 758 36.20 -0.27 -59.49
N ILE A 759 37.03 -0.80 -60.40
CA ILE A 759 38.24 -0.12 -60.90
C ILE A 759 37.87 1.18 -61.60
N LYS A 760 36.79 1.18 -62.40
CA LYS A 760 36.33 2.37 -63.14
C LYS A 760 35.78 3.49 -62.25
N ASN A 761 35.24 3.14 -61.07
CA ASN A 761 34.63 4.07 -60.13
C ASN A 761 35.50 4.31 -58.86
N PHE A 762 36.75 3.86 -58.87
CA PHE A 762 37.64 3.98 -57.71
C PHE A 762 38.09 5.44 -57.51
N ASP A 763 37.63 6.07 -56.44
CA ASP A 763 38.00 7.44 -56.05
C ASP A 763 38.79 7.40 -54.74
N GLN A 764 40.10 7.58 -54.87
CA GLN A 764 41.04 7.54 -53.75
C GLN A 764 40.77 8.64 -52.71
N ASP A 765 40.38 9.84 -53.15
CA ASP A 765 40.17 11.00 -52.26
C ASP A 765 38.90 10.82 -51.41
N TYR A 766 37.84 10.27 -52.01
CA TYR A 766 36.62 9.91 -51.28
C TYR A 766 36.86 8.83 -50.22
N ILE A 767 37.65 7.80 -50.54
CA ILE A 767 37.96 6.71 -49.62
C ILE A 767 38.76 7.22 -48.42
N ILE A 768 39.76 8.08 -48.67
CA ILE A 768 40.55 8.71 -47.61
C ILE A 768 39.63 9.57 -46.72
N TYR A 769 38.71 10.33 -47.32
CA TYR A 769 37.74 11.14 -46.58
C TYR A 769 36.85 10.32 -45.64
N GLU A 770 36.29 9.20 -46.10
CA GLU A 770 35.44 8.33 -45.26
C GLU A 770 36.23 7.72 -44.09
N LEU A 771 37.49 7.32 -44.31
CA LEU A 771 38.38 6.82 -43.26
C LEU A 771 38.77 7.91 -42.25
N GLU A 772 39.04 9.13 -42.71
CA GLU A 772 39.32 10.30 -41.84
C GLU A 772 38.08 10.72 -41.03
N SER A 773 36.90 10.63 -41.63
CA SER A 773 35.60 10.86 -40.98
C SER A 773 35.33 9.85 -39.86
N TYR A 774 35.60 8.56 -40.12
CA TYR A 774 35.54 7.51 -39.10
C TYR A 774 36.47 7.80 -37.91
N ILE A 775 37.73 8.15 -38.17
CA ILE A 775 38.71 8.50 -37.13
C ILE A 775 38.20 9.67 -36.29
N SER A 776 37.68 10.71 -36.94
CA SER A 776 37.19 11.94 -36.29
C SER A 776 35.95 11.66 -35.41
N LYS A 777 34.99 10.87 -35.90
CA LYS A 777 33.80 10.45 -35.12
C LYS A 777 34.21 9.66 -33.87
N ARG A 778 35.15 8.72 -34.00
CA ARG A 778 35.65 7.92 -32.88
C ARG A 778 36.41 8.74 -31.85
N GLN A 779 37.13 9.78 -32.27
CA GLN A 779 37.78 10.73 -31.36
C GLN A 779 36.76 11.60 -30.61
N SER A 780 35.66 12.00 -31.26
CA SER A 780 34.61 12.83 -30.62
C SER A 780 33.68 12.07 -29.66
N ALA A 781 33.35 10.81 -29.94
CA ALA A 781 32.40 10.01 -29.15
C ALA A 781 32.94 9.54 -27.78
N ARG A 782 34.25 9.68 -27.52
CA ARG A 782 34.92 9.24 -26.26
C ARG A 782 35.51 10.38 -25.43
N GLY A 783 34.99 11.61 -25.57
CA GLY A 783 35.44 12.81 -24.85
C GLY A 783 35.31 12.83 -23.31
N LEU A 784 35.25 11.68 -22.63
CA LEU A 784 35.17 11.60 -21.15
C LEU A 784 35.94 10.44 -20.50
N ARG A 785 36.80 9.70 -21.24
CA ARG A 785 37.73 8.73 -20.61
C ARG A 785 39.16 8.93 -21.13
N LEU A 786 40.03 9.39 -20.23
CA LEU A 786 41.44 9.77 -20.37
C LEU A 786 42.41 8.61 -20.68
N TRP A 787 42.02 7.60 -21.47
CA TRP A 787 42.87 6.45 -21.76
C TRP A 787 43.00 6.20 -23.27
N GLY A 788 44.19 6.56 -23.80
CA GLY A 788 44.85 5.89 -24.93
C GLY A 788 44.14 5.86 -26.28
N ILE A 789 43.93 7.03 -26.92
CA ILE A 789 43.47 7.10 -28.33
C ILE A 789 44.46 6.40 -29.28
N ASP A 790 45.75 6.36 -28.94
CA ASP A 790 46.79 5.66 -29.73
C ASP A 790 46.85 4.14 -29.50
N LYS A 791 45.93 3.55 -28.74
CA LYS A 791 45.83 2.09 -28.55
C LYS A 791 44.59 1.46 -29.20
N ASP A 792 43.69 2.25 -29.78
CA ASP A 792 42.55 1.69 -30.49
C ASP A 792 43.02 1.13 -31.84
N ILE A 793 43.19 -0.20 -31.89
CA ILE A 793 43.65 -0.95 -33.05
C ILE A 793 42.88 -0.55 -34.32
N LYS A 794 41.59 -0.20 -34.22
CA LYS A 794 40.77 0.19 -35.37
C LYS A 794 41.16 1.57 -35.93
N VAL A 795 41.49 2.52 -35.05
CA VAL A 795 41.99 3.85 -35.47
C VAL A 795 43.38 3.72 -36.07
N ILE A 796 44.22 2.84 -35.51
CA ILE A 796 45.55 2.53 -36.06
C ILE A 796 45.40 1.91 -37.46
N THR A 797 44.51 0.92 -37.62
CA THR A 797 44.24 0.28 -38.92
C THR A 797 43.71 1.27 -39.95
N ALA A 798 42.79 2.17 -39.58
CA ALA A 798 42.30 3.23 -40.48
C ALA A 798 43.41 4.21 -40.90
N LYS A 799 44.28 4.64 -39.96
CA LYS A 799 45.44 5.49 -40.28
C LYS A 799 46.43 4.78 -41.21
N LYS A 800 46.68 3.49 -40.96
CA LYS A 800 47.56 2.66 -41.78
C LYS A 800 47.03 2.52 -43.21
N LEU A 801 45.72 2.23 -43.34
CA LEU A 801 45.02 2.18 -44.62
C LEU A 801 45.16 3.49 -45.41
N ILE A 802 44.96 4.65 -44.77
CA ILE A 802 45.12 5.95 -45.44
C ILE A 802 46.54 6.11 -46.00
N ASN A 803 47.56 5.72 -45.23
CA ASN A 803 48.95 5.81 -45.69
C ASN A 803 49.25 4.84 -46.83
N GLU A 804 48.78 3.58 -46.73
CA GLU A 804 48.97 2.56 -47.77
C GLU A 804 48.24 2.92 -49.07
N LEU A 805 47.05 3.54 -48.99
CA LEU A 805 46.33 4.07 -50.14
C LEU A 805 47.08 5.25 -50.79
N LYS A 806 47.65 6.16 -49.98
CA LYS A 806 48.45 7.29 -50.48
C LYS A 806 49.78 6.87 -51.11
N SER A 807 50.35 5.73 -50.70
CA SER A 807 51.66 5.26 -51.20
C SER A 807 51.57 4.37 -52.44
N SER A 808 50.43 3.74 -52.70
CA SER A 808 50.29 2.79 -53.81
C SER A 808 49.88 3.51 -55.10
N ALA A 809 50.59 3.26 -56.21
CA ALA A 809 50.34 3.91 -57.50
C ALA A 809 49.30 3.18 -58.38
N LEU A 810 49.01 1.91 -58.08
CA LEU A 810 48.09 1.06 -58.84
C LEU A 810 46.76 0.89 -58.11
N ILE A 811 45.65 1.12 -58.82
CA ILE A 811 44.28 0.99 -58.29
C ILE A 811 44.00 -0.44 -57.80
N SER A 812 44.53 -1.47 -58.48
CA SER A 812 44.39 -2.86 -58.08
C SER A 812 45.04 -3.17 -56.73
N GLU A 813 46.21 -2.58 -56.43
CA GLU A 813 46.87 -2.71 -55.13
C GLU A 813 46.08 -2.03 -54.03
N GLN A 814 45.53 -0.83 -54.30
CA GLN A 814 44.68 -0.09 -53.37
C GLN A 814 43.39 -0.85 -53.01
N ILE A 815 42.76 -1.51 -53.99
CA ILE A 815 41.59 -2.37 -53.78
C ILE A 815 41.95 -3.59 -52.92
N ASN A 816 43.10 -4.21 -53.17
CA ASN A 816 43.57 -5.37 -52.40
C ASN A 816 43.88 -5.01 -50.94
N VAL A 817 44.49 -3.85 -50.71
CA VAL A 817 44.74 -3.30 -49.36
C VAL A 817 43.43 -3.14 -48.57
N LEU A 818 42.35 -2.66 -49.21
CA LEU A 818 41.04 -2.56 -48.59
C LEU A 818 40.40 -3.92 -48.29
N ARG A 819 40.50 -4.89 -49.22
CA ARG A 819 40.02 -6.27 -49.01
C ARG A 819 40.73 -6.95 -47.84
N ASP A 820 42.04 -6.75 -47.75
CA ASP A 820 42.88 -7.32 -46.71
C ASP A 820 42.53 -6.78 -45.33
N ALA A 821 42.37 -5.47 -45.22
CA ALA A 821 41.95 -4.85 -43.97
C ALA A 821 40.55 -5.29 -43.53
N ARG A 822 39.60 -5.44 -44.48
CA ARG A 822 38.26 -5.96 -44.18
C ARG A 822 38.31 -7.39 -43.63
N ASN A 823 39.10 -8.26 -44.24
CA ASN A 823 39.24 -9.64 -43.78
C ASN A 823 39.91 -9.71 -42.41
N GLN A 824 40.91 -8.87 -42.14
CA GLN A 824 41.51 -8.75 -40.80
C GLN A 824 40.48 -8.28 -39.76
N LEU A 825 39.67 -7.26 -40.07
CA LEU A 825 38.63 -6.79 -39.16
C LEU A 825 37.60 -7.88 -38.83
N ARG A 826 37.18 -8.67 -39.83
CA ARG A 826 36.29 -9.83 -39.60
C ARG A 826 36.91 -10.92 -38.75
N LEU A 827 38.23 -11.14 -38.89
CA LEU A 827 38.97 -12.12 -38.11
C LEU A 827 39.10 -11.73 -36.64
N PHE A 828 39.30 -10.46 -36.35
CA PHE A 828 39.46 -9.95 -34.99
C PHE A 828 38.12 -9.68 -34.27
N TYR A 829 37.05 -9.44 -35.02
CA TYR A 829 35.74 -9.06 -34.47
C TYR A 829 34.64 -9.96 -35.06
N SER A 830 34.41 -11.08 -34.41
CA SER A 830 33.51 -12.17 -34.84
C SER A 830 32.00 -11.87 -34.69
N SER A 831 31.62 -10.65 -34.30
CA SER A 831 30.22 -10.21 -34.25
C SER A 831 29.94 -9.15 -35.31
N GLY A 832 29.05 -9.45 -36.26
CA GLY A 832 28.61 -8.50 -37.29
C GLY A 832 28.16 -7.15 -36.71
N GLY A 833 28.59 -6.07 -37.35
CA GLY A 833 28.29 -4.69 -36.94
C GLY A 833 29.51 -3.84 -36.55
N ASP A 834 30.68 -4.04 -37.19
CA ASP A 834 31.82 -3.15 -36.99
C ASP A 834 31.79 -2.00 -38.00
N GLU A 835 31.67 -0.78 -37.49
CA GLU A 835 31.50 0.46 -38.27
C GLU A 835 32.63 0.69 -39.29
N LEU A 836 33.88 0.33 -38.96
CA LEU A 836 35.00 0.40 -39.92
C LEU A 836 34.90 -0.68 -41.01
N GLU A 837 34.46 -1.89 -40.65
CA GLU A 837 34.23 -2.97 -41.63
C GLU A 837 33.10 -2.60 -42.58
N GLU A 838 32.03 -1.98 -42.07
CA GLU A 838 30.90 -1.51 -42.87
C GLU A 838 31.30 -0.38 -43.83
N VAL A 839 32.14 0.56 -43.39
CA VAL A 839 32.70 1.61 -44.25
C VAL A 839 33.51 0.99 -45.39
N ILE A 840 34.45 0.09 -45.07
CA ILE A 840 35.29 -0.57 -46.08
C ILE A 840 34.46 -1.47 -47.00
N ALA A 841 33.47 -2.20 -46.46
CA ALA A 841 32.56 -3.03 -47.25
C ALA A 841 31.65 -2.20 -48.15
N GLY A 842 31.24 -1.01 -47.71
CA GLY A 842 30.47 -0.06 -48.52
C GLY A 842 31.28 0.49 -49.70
N ILE A 843 32.55 0.83 -49.46
CA ILE A 843 33.51 1.26 -50.50
C ILE A 843 33.72 0.14 -51.53
N LEU A 844 33.99 -1.08 -51.07
CA LEU A 844 34.20 -2.26 -51.93
C LEU A 844 32.94 -2.70 -52.69
N LYS A 845 31.76 -2.12 -52.38
CA LYS A 845 30.49 -2.31 -53.11
C LYS A 845 30.12 -1.11 -54.00
N GLY A 846 31.01 -0.14 -54.17
CA GLY A 846 30.78 1.02 -55.05
C GLY A 846 29.77 2.06 -54.54
N LYS A 847 29.55 2.20 -53.23
CA LYS A 847 28.68 3.26 -52.69
C LYS A 847 29.23 4.66 -53.03
N LYS A 848 28.41 5.47 -53.71
CA LYS A 848 28.65 6.90 -54.01
C LYS A 848 28.14 7.83 -52.88
N PRO A 849 28.65 9.08 -52.78
CA PRO A 849 28.15 10.06 -51.83
C PRO A 849 26.65 10.34 -52.04
N SER A 850 25.85 10.18 -50.98
CA SER A 850 24.48 10.71 -50.96
C SER A 850 24.52 12.24 -51.05
N ASN A 851 23.73 12.82 -51.95
CA ASN A 851 23.60 14.27 -52.15
C ASN A 851 23.31 15.03 -50.83
N SER A 852 24.37 15.44 -50.13
CA SER A 852 24.34 16.50 -49.11
C SER A 852 25.73 17.13 -48.99
N SER A 853 26.27 17.64 -50.10
CA SER A 853 27.56 18.34 -50.14
C SER A 853 27.39 19.86 -50.14
N SER A 854 26.68 20.44 -49.16
CA SER A 854 26.87 21.89 -48.88
C SER A 854 28.21 22.15 -48.19
N PHE A 855 28.83 21.11 -47.60
CA PHE A 855 30.09 21.23 -46.86
C PHE A 855 31.34 21.09 -47.76
N HIS A 856 31.26 20.36 -48.87
CA HIS A 856 32.39 20.11 -49.77
C HIS A 856 32.73 21.34 -50.63
N GLU A 857 31.71 22.08 -51.09
CA GLU A 857 31.89 23.35 -51.79
C GLU A 857 32.39 24.47 -50.85
N MET A 858 31.90 24.52 -49.60
CA MET A 858 32.36 25.50 -48.61
C MET A 858 33.83 25.33 -48.21
N ARG A 859 34.33 24.08 -48.11
CA ARG A 859 35.73 23.83 -47.72
C ARG A 859 36.72 24.15 -48.84
N PHE A 860 36.35 23.89 -50.10
CA PHE A 860 37.15 24.32 -51.26
C PHE A 860 37.19 25.84 -51.40
N ALA A 861 36.07 26.54 -51.16
CA ALA A 861 36.04 28.00 -51.15
C ALA A 861 36.90 28.61 -50.02
N ARG A 862 36.90 27.99 -48.84
CA ARG A 862 37.70 28.44 -47.68
C ARG A 862 39.20 28.23 -47.87
N ASN A 863 39.62 27.11 -48.46
CA ASN A 863 41.04 26.86 -48.76
C ASN A 863 41.56 27.76 -49.90
N ARG A 864 40.72 28.11 -50.89
CA ARG A 864 41.07 29.10 -51.91
C ARG A 864 41.29 30.49 -51.32
N LEU A 865 40.42 30.91 -50.39
CA LEU A 865 40.55 32.21 -49.70
C LEU A 865 41.80 32.28 -48.82
N LEU A 866 42.19 31.18 -48.17
CA LEU A 866 43.41 31.12 -47.35
C LEU A 866 44.69 31.17 -48.21
N LEU A 867 44.71 30.50 -49.36
CA LEU A 867 45.82 30.57 -50.33
C LEU A 867 45.93 31.98 -50.96
N GLU A 868 44.81 32.63 -51.28
CA GLU A 868 44.81 34.01 -51.77
C GLU A 868 45.25 35.03 -50.70
N GLU A 869 44.95 34.78 -49.41
CA GLU A 869 45.45 35.61 -48.30
C GLU A 869 46.95 35.41 -48.05
N GLU A 870 47.48 34.19 -48.19
CA GLU A 870 48.92 33.91 -48.10
C GLU A 870 49.70 34.50 -49.28
N GLU A 871 49.16 34.43 -50.50
CA GLU A 871 49.76 35.08 -51.67
C GLU A 871 49.76 36.61 -51.54
N ARG A 872 48.68 37.23 -51.00
CA ARG A 872 48.65 38.68 -50.72
C ARG A 872 49.64 39.09 -49.63
N ARG A 873 49.83 38.26 -48.60
CA ARG A 873 50.85 38.52 -47.55
C ARG A 873 52.27 38.42 -48.10
N HIS A 874 52.53 37.49 -49.02
CA HIS A 874 53.83 37.35 -49.69
C HIS A 874 54.10 38.41 -50.77
N SER A 875 53.07 38.93 -51.45
CA SER A 875 53.22 40.05 -52.39
C SER A 875 53.46 41.38 -51.66
N SER A 876 52.83 41.60 -50.50
CA SER A 876 53.02 42.81 -49.69
C SER A 876 54.41 42.90 -49.03
N THR A 877 55.07 41.76 -48.76
CA THR A 877 56.45 41.75 -48.21
C THR A 877 57.53 41.93 -49.29
N ARG A 878 57.20 41.74 -50.57
CA ARG A 878 58.13 41.97 -51.68
C ARG A 878 58.15 43.40 -52.20
N SER A 879 57.15 44.24 -51.89
CA SER A 879 57.14 45.66 -52.29
C SER A 879 57.78 46.62 -51.28
N SER A 880 58.15 46.16 -50.08
CA SER A 880 58.86 46.98 -49.06
C SER A 880 60.38 46.76 -49.03
N LEU A 881 60.93 46.06 -50.03
CA LEU A 881 62.38 45.81 -50.20
C LEU A 881 62.87 46.21 -51.60
N ARG A 882 62.33 47.31 -52.15
CA ARG A 882 62.97 48.11 -53.20
C ARG A 882 62.86 49.58 -52.89
#